data_AF-A0AAN9S122-F1
#
_entry.id   AF-A0AAN9S122-F1
#
_cell.length_a   1.000
_cell.length_b   1.000
_cell.length_c   1.000
_cell.angle_alpha   90.00
_cell.angle_beta   90.00
_cell.angle_gamma   90.00
#
_symmetry.space_group_name_H-M   'P 1'
#
loop_
_entity.id
_entity.type
_entity.pdbx_description
1 polymer ?
#
loop_
_entity_poly.entity_id
_entity_poly.type
_entity_poly.pdbx_seq_one_letter_code
_entity_poly.pdbx_strand_id
1 'polypeptide(L)'
;MDTLPSVLKKYFGFSDFRPYQREVIEKIIEKRDSLVVMATGSGKSLCYQVPPLVVKKTGIVVSPLISLMQDQVMALKERGIKAEYLGSAQKDFTVHSKAERGQFDILFMTPEKACSIPSSFWSNLLKAGISLFAVDEAHCISEWGHDFRVEYKLLDKLREVLLDVPFVGLTATATEKVRFDIINSLKMNNPYVTVGSFDRTNLFYGVKLLNRGQSFIDELVQETSNEVTSGGSTIIYCTTIKDVEQIFKSFVEAGIETGMYHGQMNVKAREESHRLFVSDELQVMVATIAFGMGIDKPNIRQVIHYGCPKSLESYYQESGRCGRDGIASVCWLYYTRSDFAKGDFYCGDVKSEKQRKAVMESLLAAEHYCVLTTCRRKFLLEYFGEKFSADRCGNCDNCKGSKKERDMSREAFLLMACIHSCGGRWGLNMPIDVLRGSRAKKILDSQFDQLPLHGHGKNYPANWWKALGHQLISQGYLKEFVSDIYRTISVGSKGEQFLASSTPDYQPPLVLTLTAEMVGEENGNTQEEFKTLSTSESEGFSEAEGQLYQMLLKERLKLARSVGTAPYAVCGDQAIKQIALTRPSTKARLANIDGVNQHLVTKYGDHFLQAIQKLSQGLNLTLDGEPRIATASLQTKEVRKVSPATNTRKLTSAKFEAWKMWHEDGLSIHEIANFPGRSAPIKEQTVAEYLLEAAQEGLPFDWSRFSEMIGLTQEIITEIQGAISKVGSTDKLKPIKNELPEDISYQHIKTYLSLRNCGISYEAIQSGSHHTEKDDEPAHNASNFSDPTLETCHVERHCENDFSVNSSMEKRNLEIDEVPTLPVNGSEVQNVSLAGEGGFTNKRQKVSETNEVNSTKLKATESSVVEWLKNFDEGATLSDVLEHFNGSSEDSLIELLNCLECDFSIYRKGNMYRAM
;
A
#
# COMPACT_ATOMS: atom_id res chain seq x y z
N MET A 1 -4.42 35.14 -0.90
CA MET A 1 -4.25 33.94 -0.04
C MET A 1 -2.97 33.24 -0.45
N ASP A 2 -2.33 32.49 0.45
CA ASP A 2 -1.24 31.56 0.10
C ASP A 2 -1.80 30.53 -0.90
N THR A 3 -1.11 30.25 -2.01
CA THR A 3 -1.60 29.31 -3.04
C THR A 3 -1.42 27.86 -2.60
N LEU A 4 -2.19 26.93 -3.17
CA LEU A 4 -2.10 25.50 -2.82
C LEU A 4 -0.67 24.92 -2.93
N PRO A 5 0.09 25.14 -4.03
CA PRO A 5 1.50 24.72 -4.09
C PRO A 5 2.39 25.45 -3.08
N SER A 6 2.12 26.73 -2.79
CA SER A 6 2.89 27.49 -1.80
C SER A 6 2.72 26.94 -0.38
N VAL A 7 1.50 26.54 0.01
CA VAL A 7 1.24 25.89 1.30
C VAL A 7 1.90 24.51 1.35
N LEU A 8 1.79 23.73 0.26
CA LEU A 8 2.41 22.41 0.14
C LEU A 8 3.94 22.47 0.34
N LYS A 9 4.65 23.29 -0.44
CA LYS A 9 6.11 23.39 -0.35
C LYS A 9 6.58 23.98 0.99
N LYS A 10 5.91 25.01 1.49
CA LYS A 10 6.26 25.71 2.75
C LYS A 10 6.22 24.78 3.97
N TYR A 11 5.11 24.05 4.15
CA TYR A 11 4.87 23.25 5.36
C TYR A 11 5.24 21.77 5.21
N PHE A 12 5.11 21.19 4.03
CA PHE A 12 5.31 19.75 3.80
C PHE A 12 6.55 19.45 2.94
N GLY A 13 7.16 20.46 2.30
CA GLY A 13 8.37 20.31 1.50
C GLY A 13 8.19 19.70 0.11
N PHE A 14 7.00 19.19 -0.20
CA PHE A 14 6.67 18.62 -1.51
C PHE A 14 6.44 19.73 -2.55
N SER A 15 6.92 19.50 -3.76
CA SER A 15 6.87 20.46 -4.87
C SER A 15 5.58 20.33 -5.69
N ASP A 16 5.01 19.12 -5.76
CA ASP A 16 3.78 18.80 -6.48
C ASP A 16 2.86 17.89 -5.64
N PHE A 17 1.56 17.92 -5.93
CA PHE A 17 0.57 17.02 -5.33
C PHE A 17 0.61 15.64 -5.99
N ARG A 18 0.38 14.57 -5.22
CA ARG A 18 0.11 13.23 -5.78
C ARG A 18 -1.26 13.21 -6.46
N PRO A 19 -1.54 12.22 -7.35
CA PRO A 19 -2.84 12.08 -8.01
C PRO A 19 -4.01 12.16 -7.03
N TYR A 20 -5.12 12.73 -7.49
CA TYR A 20 -6.37 13.01 -6.76
C TYR A 20 -6.28 14.01 -5.58
N GLN A 21 -5.14 14.13 -4.89
CA GLN A 21 -5.02 14.98 -3.70
C GLN A 21 -5.44 16.43 -3.96
N ARG A 22 -4.95 17.03 -5.06
CA ARG A 22 -5.23 18.42 -5.39
C ARG A 22 -6.74 18.67 -5.58
N GLU A 23 -7.39 17.82 -6.37
CA GLU A 23 -8.82 17.95 -6.70
C GLU A 23 -9.68 17.78 -5.44
N VAL A 24 -9.38 16.78 -4.61
CA VAL A 24 -10.03 16.59 -3.30
C VAL A 24 -9.87 17.83 -2.41
N ILE A 25 -8.67 18.38 -2.31
CA ILE A 25 -8.40 19.59 -1.51
C ILE A 25 -9.16 20.81 -2.06
N GLU A 26 -9.21 20.98 -3.38
CA GLU A 26 -9.99 22.04 -4.03
C GLU A 26 -11.49 21.87 -3.74
N LYS A 27 -12.05 20.65 -3.76
CA LYS A 27 -13.46 20.40 -3.40
C LYS A 27 -13.79 20.61 -1.93
N ILE A 28 -12.86 20.31 -1.03
CA ILE A 28 -13.01 20.63 0.41
C ILE A 28 -12.97 22.15 0.63
N ILE A 29 -12.12 22.90 -0.09
CA ILE A 29 -12.07 24.38 -0.04
C ILE A 29 -13.33 25.01 -0.65
N GLU A 30 -13.93 24.39 -1.67
CA GLU A 30 -15.27 24.72 -2.20
C GLU A 30 -16.43 24.41 -1.22
N LYS A 31 -16.14 23.98 0.02
CA LYS A 31 -17.10 23.49 1.02
C LYS A 31 -17.93 22.27 0.59
N ARG A 32 -17.47 21.46 -0.37
CA ARG A 32 -18.20 20.24 -0.75
C ARG A 32 -17.83 19.07 0.16
N ASP A 33 -18.83 18.40 0.70
CA ASP A 33 -18.66 17.11 1.39
C ASP A 33 -17.87 16.15 0.48
N SER A 34 -17.02 15.29 1.05
CA SER A 34 -16.11 14.45 0.26
C SER A 34 -15.92 13.07 0.87
N LEU A 35 -15.87 12.03 0.03
CA LEU A 35 -15.47 10.68 0.41
C LEU A 35 -14.19 10.30 -0.33
N VAL A 36 -13.12 10.08 0.43
CA VAL A 36 -11.76 9.87 -0.07
C VAL A 36 -11.31 8.44 0.22
N VAL A 37 -11.46 7.56 -0.78
CA VAL A 37 -10.96 6.18 -0.72
C VAL A 37 -9.64 6.13 -1.50
N MET A 38 -8.53 5.86 -0.81
CA MET A 38 -7.19 5.78 -1.41
C MET A 38 -6.33 4.81 -0.62
N ALA A 39 -5.31 4.20 -1.24
CA ALA A 39 -4.33 3.34 -0.57
C ALA A 39 -3.74 3.89 0.75
N THR A 40 -3.23 2.98 1.58
CA THR A 40 -2.32 3.31 2.69
C THR A 40 -1.05 3.98 2.12
N GLY A 41 -0.48 4.97 2.82
CA GLY A 41 0.70 5.68 2.32
C GLY A 41 0.47 6.64 1.13
N SER A 42 -0.67 6.61 0.43
CA SER A 42 -1.00 7.54 -0.68
C SER A 42 -1.18 9.01 -0.27
N GLY A 43 -0.99 9.34 1.01
CA GLY A 43 -1.01 10.72 1.50
C GLY A 43 -2.41 11.28 1.78
N LYS A 44 -3.37 10.44 2.19
CA LYS A 44 -4.74 10.87 2.58
C LYS A 44 -4.75 12.03 3.57
N SER A 45 -3.81 12.06 4.52
CA SER A 45 -3.73 13.09 5.55
C SER A 45 -3.56 14.51 4.98
N LEU A 46 -2.90 14.68 3.83
CA LEU A 46 -2.80 15.99 3.18
C LEU A 46 -4.16 16.55 2.75
N CYS A 47 -5.12 15.68 2.43
CA CYS A 47 -6.47 16.09 2.04
C CYS A 47 -7.22 16.82 3.16
N TYR A 48 -6.94 16.53 4.43
CA TYR A 48 -7.47 17.29 5.58
C TYR A 48 -6.46 18.24 6.24
N GLN A 49 -5.15 18.04 6.06
CA GLN A 49 -4.11 18.90 6.64
C GLN A 49 -3.85 20.19 5.83
N VAL A 50 -4.08 20.19 4.51
CA VAL A 50 -3.81 21.37 3.65
C VAL A 50 -4.94 22.42 3.67
N PRO A 51 -6.25 22.09 3.54
CA PRO A 51 -7.31 23.11 3.49
C PRO A 51 -7.31 24.10 4.67
N PRO A 52 -7.15 23.67 5.95
CA PRO A 52 -7.12 24.58 7.10
C PRO A 52 -6.07 25.68 7.00
N LEU A 53 -4.90 25.36 6.44
CA LEU A 53 -3.76 26.27 6.28
C LEU A 53 -3.97 27.29 5.15
N VAL A 54 -4.71 26.91 4.09
CA VAL A 54 -5.08 27.79 2.97
C VAL A 54 -6.19 28.75 3.39
N VAL A 55 -7.24 28.22 4.03
CA VAL A 55 -8.44 28.96 4.46
C VAL A 55 -8.19 29.76 5.75
N LYS A 56 -7.15 29.39 6.51
CA LYS A 56 -6.74 30.00 7.80
C LYS A 56 -7.84 29.90 8.86
N LYS A 57 -8.34 28.68 9.04
CA LYS A 57 -9.42 28.25 9.94
C LYS A 57 -9.10 26.87 10.52
N THR A 58 -9.66 26.50 11.67
CA THR A 58 -9.39 25.20 12.30
C THR A 58 -10.00 24.05 11.49
N GLY A 59 -9.19 23.05 11.12
CA GLY A 59 -9.69 21.74 10.67
C GLY A 59 -9.91 20.81 11.86
N ILE A 60 -11.07 20.16 11.95
CA ILE A 60 -11.33 19.12 12.96
C ILE A 60 -11.07 17.75 12.33
N VAL A 61 -10.40 16.86 13.04
CA VAL A 61 -10.12 15.48 12.59
C VAL A 61 -10.55 14.51 13.68
N VAL A 62 -11.59 13.71 13.40
CA VAL A 62 -11.98 12.56 14.22
C VAL A 62 -11.19 11.35 13.77
N SER A 63 -10.59 10.61 14.70
CA SER A 63 -9.81 9.39 14.44
C SER A 63 -10.00 8.35 15.55
N PRO A 64 -9.96 7.03 15.29
CA PRO A 64 -10.28 6.02 16.29
C PRO A 64 -9.12 5.70 17.26
N LEU A 65 -7.95 6.31 17.07
CA LEU A 65 -6.67 5.80 17.55
C LEU A 65 -5.80 6.92 18.15
N ILE A 66 -5.68 6.93 19.48
CA ILE A 66 -4.99 8.00 20.23
C ILE A 66 -3.50 8.11 19.84
N SER A 67 -2.80 6.98 19.64
CA SER A 67 -1.39 7.00 19.21
C SER A 67 -1.20 7.61 17.82
N LEU A 68 -2.07 7.29 16.86
CA LEU A 68 -2.03 7.89 15.52
C LEU A 68 -2.23 9.41 15.59
N MET A 69 -3.16 9.88 16.43
CA MET A 69 -3.36 11.32 16.63
C MET A 69 -2.14 11.99 17.28
N GLN A 70 -1.47 11.32 18.23
CA GLN A 70 -0.25 11.82 18.85
C GLN A 70 0.90 11.91 17.82
N ASP A 71 1.13 10.87 17.02
CA ASP A 71 2.13 10.84 15.94
C ASP A 71 1.88 11.97 14.92
N GLN A 72 0.64 12.15 14.45
CA GLN A 72 0.28 13.24 13.55
C GLN A 72 0.51 14.61 14.20
N VAL A 73 0.10 14.82 15.46
CA VAL A 73 0.30 16.09 16.18
C VAL A 73 1.79 16.42 16.35
N MET A 74 2.64 15.44 16.64
CA MET A 74 4.10 15.63 16.71
C MET A 74 4.68 16.01 15.35
N ALA A 75 4.33 15.27 14.28
CA ALA A 75 4.79 15.54 12.93
C ALA A 75 4.31 16.89 12.36
N LEU A 76 3.13 17.37 12.77
CA LEU A 76 2.61 18.68 12.40
C LEU A 76 3.32 19.81 13.17
N LYS A 77 3.61 19.63 14.46
CA LYS A 77 4.38 20.60 15.27
C LYS A 77 5.78 20.83 14.71
N GLU A 78 6.49 19.78 14.29
CA GLU A 78 7.80 19.89 13.63
C GLU A 78 7.76 20.44 12.20
N ARG A 79 6.57 20.60 11.61
CA ARG A 79 6.34 21.38 10.37
C ARG A 79 5.98 22.85 10.63
N GLY A 80 5.89 23.26 11.90
CA GLY A 80 5.45 24.60 12.30
C GLY A 80 3.93 24.82 12.18
N ILE A 81 3.13 23.75 12.16
CA ILE A 81 1.66 23.79 12.16
C ILE A 81 1.16 23.69 13.60
N LYS A 82 0.15 24.51 13.98
CA LYS A 82 -0.47 24.47 15.30
C LYS A 82 -1.48 23.32 15.38
N ALA A 83 -0.98 22.11 15.55
CA ALA A 83 -1.80 20.93 15.81
C ALA A 83 -1.89 20.63 17.31
N GLU A 84 -3.03 20.09 17.77
CA GLU A 84 -3.18 19.51 19.11
C GLU A 84 -4.30 18.45 19.11
N TYR A 85 -4.34 17.59 20.13
CA TYR A 85 -5.46 16.66 20.34
C TYR A 85 -6.27 17.00 21.60
N LEU A 86 -7.57 16.69 21.54
CA LEU A 86 -8.53 16.84 22.64
C LEU A 86 -9.11 15.48 23.01
N GLY A 87 -8.85 15.03 24.24
CA GLY A 87 -9.22 13.70 24.74
C GLY A 87 -8.75 13.50 26.19
N SER A 88 -9.08 12.35 26.78
CA SER A 88 -8.77 12.02 28.18
C SER A 88 -7.27 11.99 28.51
N ALA A 89 -6.41 11.70 27.53
CA ALA A 89 -4.96 11.68 27.70
C ALA A 89 -4.29 13.07 27.73
N GLN A 90 -5.03 14.16 27.46
CA GLN A 90 -4.47 15.51 27.37
C GLN A 90 -4.07 16.05 28.75
N LYS A 91 -2.84 16.57 28.85
CA LYS A 91 -2.23 17.05 30.10
C LYS A 91 -2.28 18.57 30.26
N ASP A 92 -2.40 19.33 29.16
CA ASP A 92 -2.60 20.79 29.22
C ASP A 92 -4.11 21.11 29.24
N PHE A 93 -4.65 21.37 30.43
CA PHE A 93 -6.05 21.78 30.64
C PHE A 93 -6.45 23.04 29.84
N THR A 94 -5.49 23.90 29.47
CA THR A 94 -5.80 25.11 28.70
C THR A 94 -6.15 24.82 27.24
N VAL A 95 -5.82 23.63 26.71
CA VAL A 95 -6.10 23.19 25.33
C VAL A 95 -7.57 23.33 24.97
N HIS A 96 -8.49 22.99 25.88
CA HIS A 96 -9.94 23.15 25.64
C HIS A 96 -10.29 24.61 25.28
N SER A 97 -9.86 25.56 26.12
CA SER A 97 -10.10 26.99 25.89
C SER A 97 -9.35 27.56 24.67
N LYS A 98 -8.18 27.00 24.34
CA LYS A 98 -7.43 27.35 23.11
C LYS A 98 -8.17 26.86 21.86
N ALA A 99 -8.73 25.65 21.91
CA ALA A 99 -9.54 25.05 20.87
C ALA A 99 -10.85 25.82 20.62
N GLU A 100 -11.62 26.14 21.67
CA GLU A 100 -12.86 26.94 21.56
C GLU A 100 -12.65 28.31 20.89
N ARG A 101 -11.45 28.88 21.02
CA ARG A 101 -11.04 30.16 20.43
C ARG A 101 -10.36 30.02 19.06
N GLY A 102 -10.37 28.83 18.44
CA GLY A 102 -9.80 28.58 17.11
C GLY A 102 -8.28 28.80 17.03
N GLN A 103 -7.54 28.58 18.11
CA GLN A 103 -6.08 28.89 18.16
C GLN A 103 -5.20 27.82 17.47
N PHE A 104 -5.78 26.69 17.08
CA PHE A 104 -5.12 25.60 16.38
C PHE A 104 -5.53 25.58 14.90
N ASP A 105 -4.56 25.29 14.03
CA ASP A 105 -4.81 25.05 12.61
C ASP A 105 -5.51 23.70 12.42
N ILE A 106 -5.17 22.70 13.24
CA ILE A 106 -5.73 21.34 13.19
C ILE A 106 -6.00 20.83 14.62
N LEU A 107 -7.21 20.32 14.86
CA LEU A 107 -7.62 19.76 16.15
C LEU A 107 -8.06 18.30 15.98
N PHE A 108 -7.32 17.39 16.60
CA PHE A 108 -7.63 15.95 16.63
C PHE A 108 -8.52 15.59 17.82
N MET A 109 -9.42 14.63 17.66
CA MET A 109 -10.22 14.04 18.76
C MET A 109 -10.70 12.63 18.44
N THR A 110 -11.05 11.87 19.48
CA THR A 110 -11.72 10.56 19.32
C THR A 110 -13.22 10.74 19.05
N PRO A 111 -13.94 9.77 18.46
CA PRO A 111 -15.38 9.92 18.17
C PRO A 111 -16.22 10.04 19.45
N GLU A 112 -15.85 9.35 20.54
CA GLU A 112 -16.46 9.50 21.87
C GLU A 112 -16.30 10.94 22.36
N LYS A 113 -15.12 11.53 22.13
CA LYS A 113 -14.86 12.91 22.54
C LYS A 113 -15.61 13.92 21.67
N ALA A 114 -15.71 13.69 20.36
CA ALA A 114 -16.52 14.51 19.46
C ALA A 114 -18.00 14.54 19.89
N CYS A 115 -18.56 13.39 20.26
CA CYS A 115 -19.96 13.26 20.68
C CYS A 115 -20.25 13.79 22.11
N SER A 116 -19.26 13.77 23.01
CA SER A 116 -19.41 14.23 24.41
C SER A 116 -19.06 15.70 24.63
N ILE A 117 -18.63 16.42 23.59
CA ILE A 117 -18.37 17.87 23.66
C ILE A 117 -19.70 18.65 23.55
N PRO A 118 -20.01 19.58 24.49
CA PRO A 118 -21.24 20.36 24.46
C PRO A 118 -21.40 21.23 23.20
N SER A 119 -22.64 21.42 22.74
CA SER A 119 -22.97 22.25 21.56
C SER A 119 -22.49 23.70 21.66
N SER A 120 -22.22 24.21 22.87
CA SER A 120 -21.62 25.52 23.11
C SER A 120 -20.17 25.62 22.64
N PHE A 121 -19.35 24.58 22.83
CA PHE A 121 -17.98 24.49 22.27
C PHE A 121 -18.04 24.59 20.74
N TRP A 122 -18.88 23.75 20.13
CA TRP A 122 -19.05 23.72 18.67
C TRP A 122 -19.54 25.06 18.13
N SER A 123 -20.50 25.69 18.81
CA SER A 123 -21.00 27.03 18.47
C SER A 123 -19.95 28.13 18.60
N ASN A 124 -18.99 28.00 19.52
CA ASN A 124 -17.91 28.98 19.71
C ASN A 124 -16.79 28.78 18.69
N LEU A 125 -16.37 27.53 18.45
CA LEU A 125 -15.39 27.19 17.43
C LEU A 125 -15.91 27.50 16.01
N LEU A 126 -17.20 27.32 15.74
CA LEU A 126 -17.81 27.72 14.46
C LEU A 126 -17.73 29.24 14.22
N LYS A 127 -17.90 30.07 15.27
CA LYS A 127 -17.72 31.53 15.21
C LYS A 127 -16.25 31.93 15.00
N ALA A 128 -15.31 31.22 15.62
CA ALA A 128 -13.87 31.43 15.42
C ALA A 128 -13.45 31.04 13.98
N GLY A 129 -14.04 29.98 13.45
CA GLY A 129 -13.95 29.57 12.06
C GLY A 129 -13.46 28.13 11.90
N ILE A 130 -14.34 27.25 11.44
CA ILE A 130 -14.01 25.87 11.03
C ILE A 130 -13.76 25.83 9.51
N SER A 131 -12.77 25.02 9.07
CA SER A 131 -12.47 24.75 7.67
C SER A 131 -13.15 23.49 7.14
N LEU A 132 -13.18 22.42 7.95
CA LEU A 132 -13.70 21.09 7.60
C LEU A 132 -13.94 20.26 8.86
N PHE A 133 -14.73 19.20 8.73
CA PHE A 133 -14.87 18.11 9.70
C PHE A 133 -14.46 16.79 9.05
N ALA A 134 -13.23 16.35 9.31
CA ALA A 134 -12.70 15.09 8.80
C ALA A 134 -13.03 13.93 9.73
N VAL A 135 -13.37 12.78 9.13
CA VAL A 135 -13.59 11.49 9.77
C VAL A 135 -12.59 10.53 9.14
N ASP A 136 -11.46 10.30 9.83
CA ASP A 136 -10.40 9.39 9.38
C ASP A 136 -10.73 7.94 9.74
N GLU A 137 -10.24 6.99 8.95
CA GLU A 137 -10.65 5.57 8.94
C GLU A 137 -12.18 5.38 8.99
N ALA A 138 -12.91 6.17 8.19
CA ALA A 138 -14.38 6.22 8.12
C ALA A 138 -15.08 4.87 7.86
N HIS A 139 -14.36 3.82 7.45
CA HIS A 139 -14.94 2.47 7.34
C HIS A 139 -15.50 1.95 8.68
N CYS A 140 -15.03 2.46 9.82
CA CYS A 140 -15.54 2.14 11.15
C CYS A 140 -17.05 2.41 11.34
N ILE A 141 -17.69 3.20 10.48
CA ILE A 141 -19.13 3.50 10.59
C ILE A 141 -20.05 2.36 10.06
N SER A 142 -19.50 1.45 9.25
CA SER A 142 -20.26 0.39 8.57
C SER A 142 -20.06 -0.99 9.21
N GLU A 143 -21.14 -1.74 9.37
CA GLU A 143 -21.11 -3.17 9.75
C GLU A 143 -20.60 -4.09 8.63
N TRP A 144 -20.41 -3.57 7.41
CA TRP A 144 -19.65 -4.24 6.34
C TRP A 144 -18.14 -3.91 6.42
N GLY A 145 -17.71 -3.02 7.33
CA GLY A 145 -16.32 -2.69 7.60
C GLY A 145 -15.67 -3.63 8.62
N HIS A 146 -14.34 -3.73 8.59
CA HIS A 146 -13.58 -4.69 9.39
C HIS A 146 -13.27 -4.24 10.84
N ASP A 147 -13.54 -2.98 11.19
CA ASP A 147 -13.42 -2.41 12.55
C ASP A 147 -14.65 -1.55 12.89
N PHE A 148 -15.85 -2.15 12.91
CA PHE A 148 -17.10 -1.41 13.17
C PHE A 148 -17.16 -0.82 14.59
N ARG A 149 -17.53 0.45 14.69
CA ARG A 149 -17.66 1.24 15.93
C ARG A 149 -18.98 2.01 15.96
N VAL A 150 -19.69 1.96 17.08
CA VAL A 150 -21.03 2.56 17.22
C VAL A 150 -20.95 4.09 17.28
N GLU A 151 -19.87 4.61 17.84
CA GLU A 151 -19.57 6.01 18.08
C GLU A 151 -19.50 6.80 16.76
N TYR A 152 -18.99 6.16 15.70
CA TYR A 152 -18.93 6.76 14.36
C TYR A 152 -20.33 7.07 13.81
N LYS A 153 -21.34 6.24 14.11
CA LYS A 153 -22.73 6.48 13.68
C LYS A 153 -23.39 7.66 14.39
N LEU A 154 -22.80 8.16 15.49
CA LEU A 154 -23.32 9.30 16.26
C LEU A 154 -22.76 10.65 15.79
N LEU A 155 -21.77 10.65 14.90
CA LEU A 155 -21.15 11.86 14.32
C LEU A 155 -22.14 12.62 13.40
N ASP A 156 -23.21 11.96 12.96
CA ASP A 156 -24.28 12.52 12.12
C ASP A 156 -25.00 13.69 12.81
N LYS A 157 -25.13 13.63 14.14
CA LYS A 157 -25.73 14.68 15.00
C LYS A 157 -24.99 16.01 14.90
N LEU A 158 -23.67 15.97 14.67
CA LEU A 158 -22.88 17.19 14.51
C LEU A 158 -23.27 17.96 13.24
N ARG A 159 -23.94 17.34 12.26
CA ARG A 159 -24.42 18.03 11.06
C ARG A 159 -25.49 19.09 11.36
N GLU A 160 -26.23 18.94 12.45
CA GLU A 160 -27.24 19.91 12.91
C GLU A 160 -26.60 21.21 13.45
N VAL A 161 -25.35 21.13 13.92
CA VAL A 161 -24.58 22.28 14.44
C VAL A 161 -23.60 22.82 13.39
N LEU A 162 -23.02 21.94 12.58
CA LEU A 162 -21.96 22.23 11.60
C LEU A 162 -22.50 22.35 10.17
N LEU A 163 -23.67 22.96 10.00
CA LEU A 163 -24.43 23.05 8.73
C LEU A 163 -23.59 23.47 7.52
N ASP A 164 -22.68 24.42 7.76
CA ASP A 164 -21.97 25.19 6.74
C ASP A 164 -20.50 24.71 6.55
N VAL A 165 -20.17 23.53 7.10
CA VAL A 165 -18.84 22.90 7.14
C VAL A 165 -18.84 21.61 6.30
N PRO A 166 -17.84 21.38 5.42
CA PRO A 166 -17.74 20.14 4.67
C PRO A 166 -17.37 18.95 5.58
N PHE A 167 -18.14 17.87 5.48
CA PHE A 167 -17.83 16.58 6.09
C PHE A 167 -16.95 15.77 5.13
N VAL A 168 -15.81 15.29 5.61
CA VAL A 168 -14.79 14.60 4.79
C VAL A 168 -14.52 13.21 5.38
N GLY A 169 -15.04 12.16 4.75
CA GLY A 169 -14.74 10.78 5.13
C GLY A 169 -13.49 10.29 4.42
N LEU A 170 -12.51 9.74 5.15
CA LEU A 170 -11.27 9.18 4.58
C LEU A 170 -11.08 7.73 5.02
N THR A 171 -10.61 6.86 4.12
CA THR A 171 -10.46 5.42 4.42
C THR A 171 -9.51 4.72 3.44
N ALA A 172 -8.92 3.60 3.86
CA ALA A 172 -8.04 2.77 3.04
C ALA A 172 -8.71 1.56 2.36
N THR A 173 -9.85 1.09 2.86
CA THR A 173 -10.37 -0.27 2.59
C THR A 173 -11.87 -0.33 2.24
N ALA A 174 -12.51 0.81 1.94
CA ALA A 174 -13.96 0.85 1.70
C ALA A 174 -14.36 0.25 0.33
N THR A 175 -14.88 -0.98 0.38
CA THR A 175 -15.66 -1.58 -0.70
C THR A 175 -16.92 -0.76 -1.00
N GLU A 176 -17.56 -1.00 -2.15
CA GLU A 176 -18.73 -0.20 -2.58
C GLU A 176 -19.88 -0.15 -1.57
N LYS A 177 -20.18 -1.27 -0.89
CA LYS A 177 -21.16 -1.34 0.20
C LYS A 177 -20.79 -0.38 1.35
N VAL A 178 -19.51 -0.38 1.75
CA VAL A 178 -18.99 0.47 2.83
C VAL A 178 -19.01 1.95 2.41
N ARG A 179 -18.70 2.29 1.14
CA ARG A 179 -18.82 3.67 0.63
C ARG A 179 -20.23 4.22 0.79
N PHE A 180 -21.25 3.43 0.45
CA PHE A 180 -22.65 3.82 0.57
C PHE A 180 -23.09 3.99 2.03
N ASP A 181 -22.72 3.04 2.91
CA ASP A 181 -22.97 3.16 4.36
C ASP A 181 -22.33 4.45 4.93
N ILE A 182 -21.09 4.80 4.56
CA ILE A 182 -20.41 6.04 5.01
C ILE A 182 -21.19 7.30 4.61
N ILE A 183 -21.57 7.41 3.32
CA ILE A 183 -22.26 8.60 2.79
C ILE A 183 -23.58 8.84 3.51
N ASN A 184 -24.37 7.78 3.70
CA ASN A 184 -25.66 7.86 4.36
C ASN A 184 -25.53 8.13 5.86
N SER A 185 -24.63 7.42 6.56
CA SER A 185 -24.46 7.57 8.01
C SER A 185 -23.85 8.90 8.41
N LEU A 186 -22.97 9.51 7.60
CA LEU A 186 -22.48 10.89 7.82
C LEU A 186 -23.39 11.98 7.25
N LYS A 187 -24.59 11.62 6.72
CA LYS A 187 -25.55 12.54 6.10
C LYS A 187 -24.90 13.50 5.08
N MET A 188 -24.01 12.96 4.23
CA MET A 188 -23.27 13.75 3.25
C MET A 188 -24.17 14.28 2.13
N ASN A 189 -24.13 15.59 1.88
CA ASN A 189 -24.92 16.26 0.86
C ASN A 189 -24.15 16.35 -0.47
N ASN A 190 -24.58 15.55 -1.46
CA ASN A 190 -23.98 15.48 -2.80
C ASN A 190 -22.42 15.40 -2.77
N PRO A 191 -21.84 14.43 -2.04
CA PRO A 191 -20.40 14.40 -1.81
C PRO A 191 -19.61 14.21 -3.11
N TYR A 192 -18.41 14.79 -3.15
CA TYR A 192 -17.41 14.43 -4.14
C TYR A 192 -16.76 13.09 -3.72
N VAL A 193 -17.05 12.02 -4.47
CA VAL A 193 -16.56 10.68 -4.18
C VAL A 193 -15.33 10.39 -5.04
N THR A 194 -14.19 10.22 -4.39
CA THR A 194 -12.90 9.87 -5.01
C THR A 194 -12.51 8.44 -4.65
N VAL A 195 -12.18 7.65 -5.67
CA VAL A 195 -11.56 6.34 -5.51
C VAL A 195 -10.22 6.38 -6.24
N GLY A 196 -9.16 6.66 -5.50
CA GLY A 196 -7.79 6.55 -5.99
C GLY A 196 -7.31 5.11 -5.98
N SER A 197 -6.25 4.82 -6.73
CA SER A 197 -5.68 3.47 -6.81
C SER A 197 -5.28 2.91 -5.44
N PHE A 198 -5.48 1.61 -5.28
CA PHE A 198 -5.03 0.77 -4.19
C PHE A 198 -3.64 0.15 -4.48
N ASP A 199 -3.03 0.36 -5.66
CA ASP A 199 -1.70 -0.20 -5.96
C ASP A 199 -0.61 0.49 -5.12
N ARG A 200 0.08 -0.35 -4.35
CA ARG A 200 1.33 -0.03 -3.67
C ARG A 200 2.48 -0.56 -4.50
N THR A 201 2.84 0.19 -5.55
CA THR A 201 3.82 -0.24 -6.55
C THR A 201 5.16 -0.65 -5.93
N ASN A 202 5.58 0.09 -4.89
CA ASN A 202 6.81 -0.13 -4.12
C ASN A 202 6.82 -1.37 -3.22
N LEU A 203 5.67 -2.02 -2.99
CA LEU A 203 5.57 -3.20 -2.15
C LEU A 203 5.69 -4.49 -2.97
N PHE A 204 6.68 -5.31 -2.60
CA PHE A 204 6.70 -6.73 -2.93
C PHE A 204 5.74 -7.49 -2.01
N TYR A 205 4.94 -8.38 -2.59
CA TYR A 205 4.07 -9.29 -1.84
C TYR A 205 4.52 -10.74 -2.02
N GLY A 206 4.65 -11.49 -0.92
CA GLY A 206 4.96 -12.91 -0.95
C GLY A 206 4.26 -13.70 0.15
N VAL A 207 3.99 -14.98 -0.11
CA VAL A 207 3.43 -15.92 0.86
C VAL A 207 4.32 -17.16 0.96
N LYS A 208 4.66 -17.57 2.17
CA LYS A 208 5.38 -18.79 2.50
C LYS A 208 4.50 -19.67 3.41
N LEU A 209 4.78 -20.97 3.47
CA LEU A 209 4.15 -21.85 4.48
C LEU A 209 4.81 -21.61 5.85
N LEU A 210 4.01 -21.62 6.91
CA LEU A 210 4.50 -21.48 8.28
C LEU A 210 4.86 -22.85 8.87
N ASN A 211 6.12 -23.01 9.30
CA ASN A 211 6.52 -24.06 10.23
C ASN A 211 6.67 -23.45 11.63
N ARG A 212 6.38 -24.22 12.69
CA ARG A 212 6.48 -23.77 14.09
C ARG A 212 7.64 -24.44 14.86
N GLY A 213 8.50 -25.18 14.16
CA GLY A 213 9.76 -25.69 14.69
C GLY A 213 10.83 -24.61 14.82
N GLN A 214 11.76 -24.77 15.76
CA GLN A 214 12.75 -23.75 16.10
C GLN A 214 13.63 -23.34 14.91
N SER A 215 14.07 -24.30 14.07
CA SER A 215 14.92 -24.03 12.89
C SER A 215 14.31 -23.03 11.90
N PHE A 216 12.98 -22.93 11.84
CA PHE A 216 12.27 -21.95 11.02
C PHE A 216 12.27 -20.54 11.66
N ILE A 217 12.25 -20.46 12.99
CA ILE A 217 12.43 -19.19 13.71
C ILE A 217 13.87 -18.72 13.58
N ASP A 218 14.83 -19.65 13.61
CA ASP A 218 16.26 -19.35 13.39
C ASP A 218 16.49 -18.82 11.96
N GLU A 219 15.87 -19.43 10.94
CA GLU A 219 15.84 -18.93 9.54
C GLU A 219 15.18 -17.55 9.45
N LEU A 220 14.03 -17.33 10.09
CA LEU A 220 13.31 -16.05 10.11
C LEU A 220 14.14 -14.92 10.75
N VAL A 221 14.84 -15.20 11.84
CA VAL A 221 15.78 -14.27 12.49
C VAL A 221 16.94 -13.95 11.56
N GLN A 222 17.50 -14.97 10.87
CA GLN A 222 18.59 -14.77 9.91
C GLN A 222 18.15 -13.95 8.68
N GLU A 223 17.00 -14.24 8.06
CA GLU A 223 16.46 -13.43 6.95
C GLU A 223 16.26 -11.98 7.38
N THR A 224 15.62 -11.76 8.54
CA THR A 224 15.31 -10.41 9.04
C THR A 224 16.56 -9.62 9.45
N SER A 225 17.58 -10.29 10.02
CA SER A 225 18.83 -9.64 10.43
C SER A 225 19.56 -8.94 9.27
N ASN A 226 19.53 -9.54 8.07
CA ASN A 226 20.13 -8.95 6.88
C ASN A 226 19.40 -7.66 6.44
N GLU A 227 18.07 -7.69 6.39
CA GLU A 227 17.22 -6.54 6.04
C GLU A 227 17.36 -5.38 7.05
N VAL A 228 17.43 -5.72 8.34
CA VAL A 228 17.66 -4.76 9.43
C VAL A 228 19.06 -4.13 9.36
N THR A 229 20.09 -4.91 9.00
CA THR A 229 21.47 -4.43 8.84
C THR A 229 21.61 -3.39 7.73
N SER A 230 20.77 -3.46 6.69
CA SER A 230 20.69 -2.45 5.62
C SER A 230 20.10 -1.10 6.09
N GLY A 231 19.53 -1.03 7.29
CA GLY A 231 18.99 0.19 7.89
C GLY A 231 17.45 0.28 7.89
N GLY A 232 16.77 -0.85 7.69
CA GLY A 232 15.30 -0.94 7.71
C GLY A 232 14.70 -1.25 9.07
N SER A 233 13.50 -0.69 9.34
CA SER A 233 12.66 -1.18 10.44
C SER A 233 11.74 -2.32 9.97
N THR A 234 11.55 -3.35 10.80
CA THR A 234 10.68 -4.50 10.54
C THR A 234 9.54 -4.57 11.56
N ILE A 235 8.32 -4.90 11.12
CA ILE A 235 7.22 -5.32 12.00
C ILE A 235 6.88 -6.79 11.74
N ILE A 236 6.78 -7.59 12.81
CA ILE A 236 6.33 -8.99 12.77
C ILE A 236 4.97 -9.08 13.50
N TYR A 237 3.89 -9.25 12.74
CA TYR A 237 2.53 -9.44 13.25
C TYR A 237 2.25 -10.91 13.55
N CYS A 238 2.21 -11.26 14.83
CA CYS A 238 1.94 -12.61 15.32
C CYS A 238 0.45 -12.80 15.68
N THR A 239 -0.09 -13.97 15.38
CA THR A 239 -1.49 -14.33 15.72
C THR A 239 -1.75 -14.57 17.20
N THR A 240 -0.73 -14.94 17.99
CA THR A 240 -0.87 -15.20 19.43
C THR A 240 0.20 -14.48 20.26
N ILE A 241 -0.08 -14.25 21.54
CA ILE A 241 0.88 -13.64 22.48
C ILE A 241 2.10 -14.55 22.70
N LYS A 242 1.91 -15.87 22.73
CA LYS A 242 3.00 -16.84 22.84
C LYS A 242 3.96 -16.77 21.65
N ASP A 243 3.42 -16.56 20.45
CA ASP A 243 4.22 -16.33 19.24
C ASP A 243 4.98 -14.99 19.31
N VAL A 244 4.41 -13.95 19.91
CA VAL A 244 5.15 -12.69 20.19
C VAL A 244 6.31 -12.94 21.14
N GLU A 245 6.04 -13.55 22.30
CA GLU A 245 7.04 -13.80 23.36
C GLU A 245 8.18 -14.70 22.87
N GLN A 246 7.87 -15.76 22.11
CA GLN A 246 8.87 -16.69 21.57
C GLN A 246 9.77 -16.00 20.52
N ILE A 247 9.17 -15.28 19.55
CA ILE A 247 9.94 -14.65 18.47
C ILE A 247 10.76 -13.47 19.03
N PHE A 248 10.16 -12.62 19.87
CA PHE A 248 10.88 -11.56 20.60
C PHE A 248 12.13 -12.10 21.30
N LYS A 249 11.99 -13.23 22.02
CA LYS A 249 13.11 -13.86 22.70
C LYS A 249 14.23 -14.27 21.73
N SER A 250 13.92 -14.97 20.63
CA SER A 250 14.95 -15.40 19.66
C SER A 250 15.66 -14.23 18.96
N PHE A 251 14.96 -13.12 18.69
CA PHE A 251 15.58 -11.90 18.17
C PHE A 251 16.53 -11.23 19.18
N VAL A 252 16.16 -11.20 20.47
CA VAL A 252 17.02 -10.67 21.55
C VAL A 252 18.22 -11.58 21.81
N GLU A 253 18.05 -12.91 21.75
CA GLU A 253 19.16 -13.88 21.84
C GLU A 253 20.14 -13.77 20.66
N ALA A 254 19.68 -13.33 19.49
CA ALA A 254 20.52 -12.96 18.34
C ALA A 254 21.13 -11.54 18.42
N GLY A 255 20.86 -10.78 19.49
CA GLY A 255 21.44 -9.45 19.72
C GLY A 255 20.82 -8.31 18.91
N ILE A 256 19.61 -8.48 18.36
CA ILE A 256 18.94 -7.48 17.52
C ILE A 256 18.08 -6.55 18.39
N GLU A 257 18.17 -5.23 18.17
CA GLU A 257 17.37 -4.20 18.89
C GLU A 257 15.87 -4.38 18.61
N THR A 258 15.18 -5.09 19.50
CA THR A 258 13.83 -5.62 19.27
C THR A 258 12.87 -5.25 20.39
N GLY A 259 11.67 -4.81 20.03
CA GLY A 259 10.55 -4.58 20.95
C GLY A 259 9.48 -5.65 20.84
N MET A 260 8.62 -5.73 21.87
CA MET A 260 7.37 -6.49 21.80
C MET A 260 6.15 -5.60 22.07
N TYR A 261 5.00 -5.93 21.49
CA TYR A 261 3.74 -5.22 21.76
C TYR A 261 2.51 -6.14 21.69
N HIS A 262 1.84 -6.35 22.82
CA HIS A 262 0.58 -7.09 22.91
C HIS A 262 -0.33 -6.56 24.01
N GLY A 263 -1.65 -6.79 23.88
CA GLY A 263 -2.67 -6.18 24.75
C GLY A 263 -2.57 -6.51 26.26
N GLN A 264 -1.88 -7.59 26.64
CA GLN A 264 -1.63 -7.96 28.04
C GLN A 264 -0.45 -7.21 28.67
N MET A 265 0.36 -6.48 27.89
CA MET A 265 1.41 -5.62 28.43
C MET A 265 0.81 -4.42 29.16
N ASN A 266 1.44 -4.03 30.27
CA ASN A 266 1.09 -2.81 30.99
C ASN A 266 1.23 -1.57 30.08
N VAL A 267 0.42 -0.54 30.34
CA VAL A 267 0.30 0.64 29.45
C VAL A 267 1.65 1.33 29.23
N LYS A 268 2.44 1.53 30.29
CA LYS A 268 3.75 2.20 30.20
C LYS A 268 4.75 1.44 29.33
N ALA A 269 4.77 0.11 29.42
CA ALA A 269 5.63 -0.73 28.56
C ALA A 269 5.20 -0.68 27.09
N ARG A 270 3.88 -0.59 26.82
CA ARG A 270 3.35 -0.39 25.46
C ARG A 270 3.69 0.99 24.91
N GLU A 271 3.51 2.05 25.70
CA GLU A 271 3.89 3.42 25.36
C GLU A 271 5.39 3.51 25.05
N GLU A 272 6.25 2.95 25.89
CA GLU A 272 7.70 2.98 25.70
C GLU A 272 8.17 2.14 24.50
N SER A 273 7.64 0.93 24.30
CA SER A 273 7.98 0.10 23.13
C SER A 273 7.52 0.75 21.82
N HIS A 274 6.38 1.45 21.82
CA HIS A 274 5.93 2.26 20.68
C HIS A 274 6.86 3.46 20.46
N ARG A 275 7.20 4.21 21.51
CA ARG A 275 8.10 5.37 21.46
C ARG A 275 9.45 4.99 20.86
N LEU A 276 10.08 3.96 21.38
CA LEU A 276 11.40 3.46 20.97
C LEU A 276 11.44 3.00 19.50
N PHE A 277 10.38 2.32 19.02
CA PHE A 277 10.32 1.90 17.62
C PHE A 277 10.03 3.08 16.67
N VAL A 278 9.20 4.04 17.09
CA VAL A 278 8.95 5.28 16.35
C VAL A 278 10.23 6.12 16.22
N SER A 279 11.06 6.20 17.27
CA SER A 279 12.29 7.00 17.32
C SER A 279 13.54 6.37 16.67
N ASP A 280 13.42 5.19 16.04
CA ASP A 280 14.57 4.40 15.56
C ASP A 280 15.58 4.08 16.71
N GLU A 281 15.05 3.75 17.89
CA GLU A 281 15.77 3.11 19.01
C GLU A 281 15.48 1.59 19.10
N LEU A 282 14.56 1.07 18.28
CA LEU A 282 14.34 -0.36 18.04
C LEU A 282 14.16 -0.59 16.54
N GLN A 283 14.81 -1.62 16.02
CA GLN A 283 14.80 -1.97 14.59
C GLN A 283 13.68 -2.96 14.26
N VAL A 284 13.36 -3.88 15.18
CA VAL A 284 12.30 -4.88 15.01
C VAL A 284 11.19 -4.66 16.05
N MET A 285 9.93 -4.80 15.64
CA MET A 285 8.78 -4.87 16.55
C MET A 285 8.01 -6.16 16.34
N VAL A 286 7.99 -7.03 17.35
CA VAL A 286 7.20 -8.26 17.36
C VAL A 286 5.88 -7.99 18.09
N ALA A 287 4.75 -8.11 17.41
CA ALA A 287 3.49 -7.60 17.94
C ALA A 287 2.27 -8.42 17.56
N THR A 288 1.19 -8.31 18.33
CA THR A 288 -0.14 -8.64 17.80
C THR A 288 -0.74 -7.45 17.05
N ILE A 289 -1.86 -7.67 16.36
CA ILE A 289 -2.62 -6.64 15.62
C ILE A 289 -2.89 -5.36 16.46
N ALA A 290 -2.92 -5.48 17.79
CA ALA A 290 -3.07 -4.37 18.73
C ALA A 290 -2.01 -3.25 18.60
N PHE A 291 -0.80 -3.55 18.09
CA PHE A 291 0.20 -2.52 17.74
C PHE A 291 -0.15 -1.83 16.42
N GLY A 292 -0.66 -2.61 15.46
CA GLY A 292 -0.64 -2.26 14.06
C GLY A 292 -1.44 -1.01 13.75
N MET A 293 -2.69 -0.94 14.23
CA MET A 293 -3.66 0.07 13.80
C MET A 293 -3.11 1.52 13.81
N GLY A 294 -2.42 1.92 14.88
CA GLY A 294 -2.07 3.32 15.15
C GLY A 294 -0.80 3.88 14.51
N ILE A 295 0.17 3.05 14.10
CA ILE A 295 1.51 3.57 13.76
C ILE A 295 1.58 4.28 12.39
N ASP A 296 2.21 5.46 12.34
CA ASP A 296 2.60 6.19 11.11
C ASP A 296 4.12 6.45 11.01
N LYS A 297 4.89 5.36 11.14
CA LYS A 297 6.32 5.33 10.82
C LYS A 297 6.51 5.05 9.32
N PRO A 298 7.10 5.97 8.52
CA PRO A 298 7.10 5.85 7.07
C PRO A 298 8.17 4.91 6.51
N ASN A 299 9.26 4.68 7.27
CA ASN A 299 10.49 3.99 6.87
C ASN A 299 10.54 2.50 7.22
N ILE A 300 9.37 1.87 7.43
CA ILE A 300 9.28 0.41 7.64
C ILE A 300 9.65 -0.29 6.32
N ARG A 301 10.78 -1.01 6.29
CA ARG A 301 11.27 -1.73 5.09
C ARG A 301 10.63 -3.09 4.92
N GLN A 302 10.28 -3.77 6.03
CA GLN A 302 9.70 -5.11 6.00
C GLN A 302 8.47 -5.24 6.92
N VAL A 303 7.44 -5.94 6.44
CA VAL A 303 6.32 -6.41 7.27
C VAL A 303 6.17 -7.92 7.10
N ILE A 304 6.07 -8.63 8.22
CA ILE A 304 5.93 -10.08 8.27
C ILE A 304 4.66 -10.43 9.03
N HIS A 305 3.78 -11.25 8.47
CA HIS A 305 2.66 -11.86 9.18
C HIS A 305 3.03 -13.29 9.57
N TYR A 306 3.16 -13.54 10.88
CA TYR A 306 3.44 -14.86 11.46
C TYR A 306 2.13 -15.52 11.91
N GLY A 307 1.55 -16.29 10.98
CA GLY A 307 0.19 -16.81 11.05
C GLY A 307 -0.77 -15.94 10.24
N CYS A 308 -1.97 -16.48 9.99
CA CYS A 308 -2.95 -15.83 9.13
C CYS A 308 -3.49 -14.50 9.71
N PRO A 309 -3.65 -13.43 8.89
CA PRO A 309 -4.43 -12.25 9.25
C PRO A 309 -5.92 -12.60 9.52
N LYS A 310 -6.61 -11.78 10.31
CA LYS A 310 -8.05 -11.98 10.63
C LYS A 310 -8.97 -11.81 9.41
N SER A 311 -8.59 -10.95 8.48
CA SER A 311 -9.35 -10.50 7.33
C SER A 311 -8.40 -10.00 6.24
N LEU A 312 -8.86 -9.95 4.99
CA LEU A 312 -8.03 -9.44 3.88
C LEU A 312 -7.83 -7.92 3.98
N GLU A 313 -8.79 -7.18 4.54
CA GLU A 313 -8.66 -5.75 4.84
C GLU A 313 -7.60 -5.48 5.89
N SER A 314 -7.58 -6.25 7.00
CA SER A 314 -6.53 -6.15 8.01
C SER A 314 -5.16 -6.40 7.40
N TYR A 315 -4.99 -7.48 6.61
CA TYR A 315 -3.73 -7.75 5.92
C TYR A 315 -3.26 -6.59 5.04
N TYR A 316 -4.15 -6.00 4.25
CA TYR A 316 -3.83 -4.88 3.37
C TYR A 316 -3.52 -3.59 4.15
N GLN A 317 -4.23 -3.32 5.25
CA GLN A 317 -3.97 -2.18 6.14
C GLN A 317 -2.66 -2.33 6.94
N GLU A 318 -2.31 -3.56 7.31
CA GLU A 318 -1.11 -3.93 8.07
C GLU A 318 0.14 -3.96 7.17
N SER A 319 0.12 -4.72 6.06
CA SER A 319 1.19 -4.71 5.05
C SER A 319 1.38 -3.30 4.44
N GLY A 320 0.30 -2.54 4.29
CA GLY A 320 0.30 -1.15 3.86
C GLY A 320 1.02 -0.15 4.79
N ARG A 321 1.48 -0.56 5.98
CA ARG A 321 2.39 0.23 6.83
C ARG A 321 3.83 0.21 6.33
N CYS A 322 4.20 -0.82 5.56
CA CYS A 322 5.47 -0.89 4.88
C CYS A 322 5.60 0.24 3.84
N GLY A 323 6.78 0.85 3.74
CA GLY A 323 7.20 1.81 2.72
C GLY A 323 6.23 2.95 2.38
N ARG A 324 5.73 3.70 3.38
CA ARG A 324 4.88 4.88 3.12
C ARG A 324 5.65 6.06 2.53
N ASP A 325 6.97 6.06 2.70
CA ASP A 325 7.93 6.92 1.99
C ASP A 325 7.95 6.69 0.46
N GLY A 326 7.51 5.51 -0.01
CA GLY A 326 7.54 5.10 -1.42
C GLY A 326 8.79 4.32 -1.84
N ILE A 327 9.74 4.08 -0.91
CA ILE A 327 10.95 3.28 -1.16
C ILE A 327 10.56 1.80 -1.24
N ALA A 328 11.33 0.99 -1.97
CA ALA A 328 11.13 -0.45 -2.07
C ALA A 328 11.02 -1.10 -0.68
N SER A 329 10.07 -2.03 -0.54
CA SER A 329 9.66 -2.59 0.74
C SER A 329 9.01 -3.98 0.55
N VAL A 330 9.14 -4.84 1.55
CA VAL A 330 8.86 -6.29 1.44
C VAL A 330 7.77 -6.73 2.41
N CYS A 331 6.72 -7.38 1.92
CA CYS A 331 5.61 -7.92 2.72
C CYS A 331 5.51 -9.44 2.57
N TRP A 332 5.84 -10.18 3.64
CA TRP A 332 5.72 -11.64 3.72
C TRP A 332 4.53 -12.07 4.59
N LEU A 333 3.77 -13.06 4.14
CA LEU A 333 2.73 -13.72 4.95
C LEU A 333 3.08 -15.20 5.10
N TYR A 334 3.20 -15.67 6.34
CA TYR A 334 3.42 -17.05 6.71
C TYR A 334 2.13 -17.66 7.28
N TYR A 335 1.59 -18.71 6.67
CA TYR A 335 0.32 -19.31 7.10
C TYR A 335 0.38 -20.83 7.29
N THR A 336 -0.50 -21.37 8.15
CA THR A 336 -0.88 -22.79 8.11
C THR A 336 -2.30 -22.92 7.58
N ARG A 337 -2.60 -24.00 6.84
CA ARG A 337 -3.99 -24.31 6.43
C ARG A 337 -4.94 -24.43 7.64
N SER A 338 -4.42 -24.79 8.81
CA SER A 338 -5.15 -24.87 10.08
C SER A 338 -5.55 -23.52 10.69
N ASP A 339 -5.01 -22.39 10.23
CA ASP A 339 -5.41 -21.08 10.75
C ASP A 339 -6.82 -20.68 10.27
N PHE A 340 -7.20 -21.07 9.05
CA PHE A 340 -8.55 -20.81 8.50
C PHE A 340 -9.67 -21.63 9.16
N ALA A 341 -9.32 -22.70 9.89
CA ALA A 341 -10.28 -23.47 10.69
C ALA A 341 -10.81 -22.71 11.93
N LYS A 342 -10.31 -21.48 12.18
CA LYS A 342 -10.68 -20.63 13.32
C LYS A 342 -11.80 -19.63 12.99
N GLY A 343 -12.49 -19.78 11.85
CA GLY A 343 -13.54 -18.85 11.40
C GLY A 343 -14.64 -18.61 12.42
N ASP A 344 -15.13 -19.66 13.08
CA ASP A 344 -16.17 -19.55 14.11
C ASP A 344 -15.67 -18.80 15.36
N PHE A 345 -14.38 -18.92 15.71
CA PHE A 345 -13.77 -18.16 16.80
C PHE A 345 -13.71 -16.66 16.47
N TYR A 346 -13.39 -16.28 15.23
CA TYR A 346 -13.46 -14.87 14.79
C TYR A 346 -14.91 -14.34 14.66
N CYS A 347 -15.90 -15.23 14.60
CA CYS A 347 -17.32 -14.87 14.62
C CYS A 347 -17.95 -14.83 16.02
N GLY A 348 -17.25 -15.29 17.07
CA GLY A 348 -17.83 -15.50 18.41
C GLY A 348 -18.40 -14.24 19.07
N ASP A 349 -17.73 -13.10 18.90
CA ASP A 349 -18.14 -11.82 19.49
C ASP A 349 -19.20 -11.07 18.64
N VAL A 350 -19.61 -11.63 17.49
CA VAL A 350 -20.34 -10.90 16.44
C VAL A 350 -21.86 -11.02 16.62
N LYS A 351 -22.48 -9.94 17.13
CA LYS A 351 -23.92 -9.87 17.45
C LYS A 351 -24.86 -9.76 16.24
N SER A 352 -24.36 -9.42 15.05
CA SER A 352 -25.17 -9.17 13.84
C SER A 352 -24.85 -10.20 12.76
N GLU A 353 -25.86 -10.86 12.20
CA GLU A 353 -25.66 -11.84 11.11
C GLU A 353 -25.03 -11.20 9.86
N LYS A 354 -25.38 -9.94 9.57
CA LYS A 354 -24.77 -9.12 8.50
C LYS A 354 -23.25 -9.04 8.69
N GLN A 355 -22.81 -8.74 9.91
CA GLN A 355 -21.41 -8.64 10.28
C GLN A 355 -20.73 -10.03 10.31
N ARG A 356 -21.41 -11.07 10.79
CA ARG A 356 -20.91 -12.47 10.77
C ARG A 356 -20.59 -12.91 9.35
N LYS A 357 -21.50 -12.60 8.41
CA LYS A 357 -21.32 -12.85 6.98
C LYS A 357 -20.14 -12.05 6.41
N ALA A 358 -20.00 -10.77 6.76
CA ALA A 358 -18.88 -9.93 6.32
C ALA A 358 -17.51 -10.49 6.77
N VAL A 359 -17.39 -10.89 8.04
CA VAL A 359 -16.18 -11.50 8.60
C VAL A 359 -15.82 -12.80 7.88
N MET A 360 -16.81 -13.68 7.63
CA MET A 360 -16.58 -14.93 6.91
C MET A 360 -16.24 -14.72 5.42
N GLU A 361 -16.90 -13.79 4.72
CA GLU A 361 -16.59 -13.43 3.33
C GLU A 361 -15.13 -12.96 3.19
N SER A 362 -14.63 -12.12 4.11
CA SER A 362 -13.24 -11.65 4.10
C SER A 362 -12.22 -12.71 4.55
N LEU A 363 -12.55 -13.57 5.52
CA LEU A 363 -11.67 -14.68 5.91
C LEU A 363 -11.46 -15.68 4.76
N LEU A 364 -12.50 -15.97 3.99
CA LEU A 364 -12.41 -16.78 2.76
C LEU A 364 -11.58 -16.08 1.67
N ALA A 365 -11.66 -14.76 1.56
CA ALA A 365 -10.81 -13.99 0.66
C ALA A 365 -9.32 -14.02 1.09
N ALA A 366 -9.03 -14.03 2.40
CA ALA A 366 -7.69 -14.23 2.94
C ALA A 366 -7.17 -15.67 2.73
N GLU A 367 -8.03 -16.69 2.82
CA GLU A 367 -7.69 -18.08 2.47
C GLU A 367 -7.28 -18.18 1.00
N HIS A 368 -8.11 -17.63 0.11
CA HIS A 368 -7.83 -17.58 -1.31
C HIS A 368 -6.54 -16.80 -1.64
N TYR A 369 -6.31 -15.65 -0.98
CA TYR A 369 -5.08 -14.86 -1.15
C TYR A 369 -3.80 -15.66 -0.84
N CYS A 370 -3.84 -16.54 0.15
CA CYS A 370 -2.71 -17.38 0.51
C CYS A 370 -2.46 -18.47 -0.55
N VAL A 371 -3.50 -19.20 -0.94
CA VAL A 371 -3.36 -20.39 -1.82
C VAL A 371 -3.33 -20.08 -3.32
N LEU A 372 -3.70 -18.87 -3.76
CA LEU A 372 -3.78 -18.55 -5.18
C LEU A 372 -2.41 -18.61 -5.89
N THR A 373 -2.44 -19.01 -7.16
CA THR A 373 -1.26 -19.12 -8.03
C THR A 373 -1.16 -17.98 -9.06
N THR A 374 -2.16 -17.11 -9.12
CA THR A 374 -2.20 -15.91 -9.97
C THR A 374 -1.44 -14.73 -9.32
N CYS A 375 -1.43 -13.56 -9.95
CA CYS A 375 -0.77 -12.38 -9.36
C CYS A 375 -1.46 -11.92 -8.07
N ARG A 376 -0.76 -11.99 -6.93
CA ARG A 376 -1.26 -11.56 -5.61
C ARG A 376 -1.75 -10.12 -5.60
N ARG A 377 -1.03 -9.22 -6.27
CA ARG A 377 -1.43 -7.82 -6.39
C ARG A 377 -2.72 -7.65 -7.20
N LYS A 378 -2.87 -8.34 -8.34
CA LYS A 378 -4.10 -8.30 -9.15
C LYS A 378 -5.32 -8.66 -8.30
N PHE A 379 -5.23 -9.74 -7.51
CA PHE A 379 -6.30 -10.14 -6.61
C PHE A 379 -6.62 -9.10 -5.52
N LEU A 380 -5.61 -8.48 -4.90
CA LEU A 380 -5.84 -7.41 -3.91
C LEU A 380 -6.55 -6.20 -4.53
N LEU A 381 -6.17 -5.79 -5.75
CA LEU A 381 -6.79 -4.68 -6.46
C LEU A 381 -8.25 -5.00 -6.84
N GLU A 382 -8.48 -6.17 -7.42
CA GLU A 382 -9.81 -6.63 -7.82
C GLU A 382 -10.76 -6.79 -6.63
N TYR A 383 -10.25 -7.21 -5.45
CA TYR A 383 -11.02 -7.28 -4.21
C TYR A 383 -11.55 -5.92 -3.74
N PHE A 384 -10.74 -4.86 -3.84
CA PHE A 384 -11.19 -3.49 -3.53
C PHE A 384 -11.94 -2.81 -4.69
N GLY A 385 -12.16 -3.51 -5.80
CA GLY A 385 -12.93 -3.04 -6.97
C GLY A 385 -12.12 -2.30 -8.03
N GLU A 386 -10.78 -2.32 -7.96
CA GLU A 386 -9.90 -1.77 -8.99
C GLU A 386 -9.56 -2.82 -10.05
N LYS A 387 -9.86 -2.51 -11.31
CA LYS A 387 -9.57 -3.41 -12.45
C LYS A 387 -8.12 -3.29 -12.87
N PHE A 388 -7.32 -4.31 -12.56
CA PHE A 388 -5.91 -4.38 -12.97
C PHE A 388 -5.77 -5.09 -14.33
N SER A 389 -5.32 -4.35 -15.36
CA SER A 389 -5.35 -4.78 -16.76
C SER A 389 -4.29 -5.83 -17.14
N ALA A 390 -3.19 -5.92 -16.40
CA ALA A 390 -2.11 -6.89 -16.65
C ALA A 390 -2.26 -8.14 -15.75
N ASP A 391 -1.95 -9.33 -16.27
CA ASP A 391 -2.04 -10.58 -15.46
C ASP A 391 -0.87 -10.79 -14.49
N ARG A 392 0.21 -10.00 -14.62
CA ARG A 392 1.42 -10.07 -13.78
C ARG A 392 1.88 -8.66 -13.43
N CYS A 393 2.17 -8.40 -12.15
CA CYS A 393 2.71 -7.11 -11.69
C CYS A 393 4.25 -7.05 -11.67
N GLY A 394 4.94 -8.16 -11.93
CA GLY A 394 6.40 -8.29 -11.81
C GLY A 394 6.95 -8.26 -10.36
N ASN A 395 6.21 -7.69 -9.40
CA ASN A 395 6.67 -7.50 -8.01
C ASN A 395 5.83 -8.28 -6.97
N CYS A 396 5.61 -9.58 -7.21
CA CYS A 396 5.17 -10.54 -6.19
C CYS A 396 5.81 -11.91 -6.44
N ASP A 397 5.84 -12.77 -5.42
CA ASP A 397 6.33 -14.16 -5.50
C ASP A 397 5.81 -14.93 -6.73
N ASN A 398 4.48 -14.98 -6.93
CA ASN A 398 3.80 -15.64 -8.05
C ASN A 398 4.11 -15.00 -9.42
N CYS A 399 4.73 -13.82 -9.45
CA CYS A 399 5.18 -13.14 -10.66
C CYS A 399 6.69 -13.25 -10.90
N LYS A 400 7.52 -13.35 -9.84
CA LYS A 400 8.99 -13.50 -9.94
C LYS A 400 9.42 -14.96 -10.03
N GLY A 401 8.75 -15.88 -9.35
CA GLY A 401 9.12 -17.29 -9.33
C GLY A 401 9.00 -17.98 -10.70
N SER A 402 10.00 -18.78 -11.05
CA SER A 402 9.99 -19.66 -12.22
C SER A 402 8.98 -20.80 -12.02
N LYS A 403 7.77 -20.63 -12.55
CA LYS A 403 6.70 -21.62 -12.44
C LYS A 403 7.07 -22.91 -13.16
N LYS A 404 7.43 -23.95 -12.39
CA LYS A 404 7.57 -25.31 -12.90
C LYS A 404 6.18 -25.85 -13.19
N GLU A 405 5.78 -25.83 -14.45
CA GLU A 405 4.53 -26.43 -14.90
C GLU A 405 4.72 -27.92 -15.21
N ARG A 406 3.70 -28.72 -14.90
CA ARG A 406 3.70 -30.17 -15.11
C ARG A 406 2.31 -30.61 -15.54
N ASP A 407 2.26 -31.57 -16.47
CA ASP A 407 1.04 -32.32 -16.76
C ASP A 407 0.61 -33.15 -15.54
N MET A 408 -0.60 -32.89 -15.05
CA MET A 408 -1.24 -33.59 -13.93
C MET A 408 -2.58 -34.21 -14.34
N SER A 409 -2.81 -34.48 -15.63
CA SER A 409 -4.08 -34.98 -16.17
C SER A 409 -4.58 -36.22 -15.43
N ARG A 410 -3.67 -37.15 -15.14
CA ARG A 410 -3.96 -38.42 -14.46
C ARG A 410 -4.34 -38.18 -12.99
N GLU A 411 -3.56 -37.41 -12.25
CA GLU A 411 -3.84 -37.10 -10.85
C GLU A 411 -5.12 -36.27 -10.71
N ALA A 412 -5.35 -35.30 -11.60
CA ALA A 412 -6.56 -34.49 -11.63
C ALA A 412 -7.81 -35.33 -11.96
N PHE A 413 -7.71 -36.26 -12.92
CA PHE A 413 -8.74 -37.25 -13.20
C PHE A 413 -9.05 -38.11 -11.97
N LEU A 414 -8.03 -38.70 -11.32
CA LEU A 414 -8.21 -39.51 -10.11
C LEU A 414 -8.93 -38.75 -9.00
N LEU A 415 -8.57 -37.48 -8.77
CA LEU A 415 -9.19 -36.66 -7.72
C LEU A 415 -10.64 -36.26 -8.07
N MET A 416 -10.90 -35.79 -9.29
CA MET A 416 -12.26 -35.42 -9.73
C MET A 416 -13.18 -36.63 -9.80
N ALA A 417 -12.72 -37.76 -10.35
CA ALA A 417 -13.48 -39.00 -10.40
C ALA A 417 -13.79 -39.52 -8.99
N CYS A 418 -12.84 -39.45 -8.05
CA CYS A 418 -13.10 -39.86 -6.66
C CYS A 418 -14.09 -38.93 -5.94
N ILE A 419 -14.02 -37.61 -6.16
CA ILE A 419 -14.99 -36.64 -5.64
C ILE A 419 -16.40 -36.93 -6.17
N HIS A 420 -16.51 -37.24 -7.47
CA HIS A 420 -17.77 -37.64 -8.11
C HIS A 420 -18.29 -38.99 -7.56
N SER A 421 -17.44 -40.01 -7.44
CA SER A 421 -17.80 -41.32 -6.86
C SER A 421 -18.21 -41.25 -5.39
N CYS A 422 -17.65 -40.32 -4.61
CA CYS A 422 -18.09 -40.04 -3.24
C CYS A 422 -19.35 -39.15 -3.18
N GLY A 423 -19.99 -38.87 -4.31
CA GLY A 423 -21.27 -38.16 -4.43
C GLY A 423 -21.23 -36.66 -4.18
N GLY A 424 -20.05 -36.03 -4.14
CA GLY A 424 -19.87 -34.58 -3.95
C GLY A 424 -20.26 -34.02 -2.57
N ARG A 425 -20.59 -34.87 -1.58
CA ARG A 425 -21.11 -34.46 -0.26
C ARG A 425 -20.04 -34.31 0.84
N TRP A 426 -18.77 -34.20 0.47
CA TRP A 426 -17.65 -34.20 1.41
C TRP A 426 -16.58 -33.17 1.03
N GLY A 427 -15.88 -32.62 2.03
CA GLY A 427 -14.63 -31.87 1.81
C GLY A 427 -13.46 -32.79 1.47
N LEU A 428 -12.37 -32.23 0.93
CA LEU A 428 -11.26 -32.95 0.28
C LEU A 428 -10.69 -34.14 1.06
N ASN A 429 -10.64 -34.07 2.40
CA ASN A 429 -10.04 -35.13 3.22
C ASN A 429 -10.63 -36.53 2.90
N MET A 430 -11.95 -36.64 2.68
CA MET A 430 -12.60 -37.95 2.48
C MET A 430 -12.23 -38.60 1.12
N PRO A 431 -12.37 -37.94 -0.05
CA PRO A 431 -11.84 -38.47 -1.32
C PRO A 431 -10.31 -38.71 -1.31
N ILE A 432 -9.54 -37.86 -0.62
CA ILE A 432 -8.08 -38.01 -0.54
C ILE A 432 -7.69 -39.25 0.28
N ASP A 433 -8.37 -39.49 1.41
CA ASP A 433 -8.11 -40.69 2.22
C ASP A 433 -8.55 -41.98 1.50
N VAL A 434 -9.62 -41.93 0.68
CA VAL A 434 -10.00 -43.01 -0.24
C VAL A 434 -8.92 -43.27 -1.27
N LEU A 435 -8.48 -42.24 -2.01
CA LEU A 435 -7.38 -42.36 -2.99
C LEU A 435 -6.09 -42.88 -2.36
N ARG A 436 -5.74 -42.46 -1.14
CA ARG A 436 -4.54 -42.93 -0.44
C ARG A 436 -4.71 -44.32 0.19
N GLY A 437 -5.89 -44.93 0.09
CA GLY A 437 -6.15 -46.31 0.50
C GLY A 437 -6.42 -46.48 1.98
N SER A 438 -6.90 -45.43 2.66
CA SER A 438 -7.24 -45.46 4.08
C SER A 438 -8.37 -46.45 4.38
N ARG A 439 -8.28 -47.10 5.54
CA ARG A 439 -9.33 -47.99 6.09
C ARG A 439 -9.94 -47.41 7.38
N ALA A 440 -9.95 -46.09 7.53
CA ALA A 440 -10.63 -45.41 8.62
C ALA A 440 -12.12 -45.79 8.66
N LYS A 441 -12.70 -45.98 9.86
CA LYS A 441 -14.06 -46.54 10.03
C LYS A 441 -15.09 -45.86 9.12
N LYS A 442 -15.08 -44.53 9.03
CA LYS A 442 -15.99 -43.72 8.20
C LYS A 442 -15.98 -44.09 6.71
N ILE A 443 -14.86 -44.57 6.17
CA ILE A 443 -14.71 -45.02 4.77
C ILE A 443 -15.37 -46.41 4.60
N LEU A 444 -15.15 -47.31 5.55
CA LEU A 444 -15.77 -48.65 5.57
C LEU A 444 -17.29 -48.58 5.77
N ASP A 445 -17.75 -47.74 6.71
CA ASP A 445 -19.16 -47.45 6.96
C ASP A 445 -19.85 -46.85 5.71
N SER A 446 -19.09 -46.20 4.82
CA SER A 446 -19.56 -45.63 3.54
C SER A 446 -19.31 -46.55 2.33
N GLN A 447 -18.76 -47.75 2.53
CA GLN A 447 -18.32 -48.71 1.48
C GLN A 447 -17.32 -48.12 0.45
N PHE A 448 -16.66 -47.01 0.78
CA PHE A 448 -15.72 -46.33 -0.12
C PHE A 448 -14.38 -47.07 -0.28
N ASP A 449 -14.13 -48.13 0.50
CA ASP A 449 -13.02 -49.07 0.27
C ASP A 449 -13.28 -50.05 -0.88
N GLN A 450 -14.51 -50.12 -1.39
CA GLN A 450 -14.90 -50.93 -2.55
C GLN A 450 -14.88 -50.14 -3.88
N LEU A 451 -14.59 -48.83 -3.82
CA LEU A 451 -14.46 -48.00 -5.03
C LEU A 451 -13.21 -48.39 -5.84
N PRO A 452 -13.29 -48.51 -7.18
CA PRO A 452 -12.13 -48.85 -8.02
C PRO A 452 -10.93 -47.91 -7.86
N LEU A 453 -11.16 -46.67 -7.41
CA LEU A 453 -10.16 -45.64 -7.18
C LEU A 453 -9.43 -45.77 -5.82
N HIS A 454 -9.88 -46.65 -4.92
CA HIS A 454 -9.27 -46.81 -3.60
C HIS A 454 -7.79 -47.17 -3.72
N GLY A 455 -6.93 -46.50 -2.96
CA GLY A 455 -5.50 -46.75 -2.93
C GLY A 455 -4.70 -46.35 -4.19
N HIS A 456 -5.32 -45.81 -5.24
CA HIS A 456 -4.62 -45.43 -6.49
C HIS A 456 -3.76 -44.15 -6.35
N GLY A 457 -3.96 -43.37 -5.30
CA GLY A 457 -3.20 -42.15 -4.99
C GLY A 457 -2.13 -42.31 -3.90
N LYS A 458 -1.76 -43.54 -3.52
CA LYS A 458 -0.74 -43.82 -2.48
C LYS A 458 0.61 -43.14 -2.71
N ASN A 459 0.97 -42.88 -3.97
CA ASN A 459 2.25 -42.32 -4.38
C ASN A 459 2.51 -40.88 -3.88
N TYR A 460 1.47 -40.18 -3.40
CA TYR A 460 1.59 -38.80 -2.91
C TYR A 460 1.04 -38.63 -1.47
N PRO A 461 1.63 -37.74 -0.65
CA PRO A 461 1.13 -37.46 0.69
C PRO A 461 -0.20 -36.70 0.65
N ALA A 462 -0.93 -36.67 1.78
CA ALA A 462 -2.25 -36.04 1.83
C ALA A 462 -2.23 -34.54 1.49
N ASN A 463 -1.15 -33.83 1.84
CA ASN A 463 -1.02 -32.39 1.56
C ASN A 463 -0.85 -32.13 0.05
N TRP A 464 -0.05 -32.94 -0.66
CA TRP A 464 0.08 -32.89 -2.12
C TRP A 464 -1.28 -32.99 -2.82
N TRP A 465 -2.11 -33.95 -2.41
CA TRP A 465 -3.48 -34.09 -2.93
C TRP A 465 -4.40 -32.92 -2.56
N LYS A 466 -4.23 -32.31 -1.37
CA LYS A 466 -4.96 -31.09 -0.97
C LYS A 466 -4.52 -29.88 -1.77
N ALA A 467 -3.26 -29.79 -2.17
CA ALA A 467 -2.76 -28.76 -3.06
C ALA A 467 -3.40 -28.89 -4.45
N LEU A 468 -3.46 -30.10 -5.00
CA LEU A 468 -4.12 -30.36 -6.28
C LEU A 468 -5.62 -30.01 -6.23
N GLY A 469 -6.31 -30.42 -5.16
CA GLY A 469 -7.72 -30.05 -4.96
C GLY A 469 -7.94 -28.53 -4.94
N HIS A 470 -7.12 -27.78 -4.19
CA HIS A 470 -7.22 -26.31 -4.15
C HIS A 470 -6.91 -25.67 -5.51
N GLN A 471 -5.96 -26.22 -6.26
CA GLN A 471 -5.65 -25.72 -7.60
C GLN A 471 -6.80 -25.96 -8.59
N LEU A 472 -7.41 -27.14 -8.58
CA LEU A 472 -8.58 -27.46 -9.40
C LEU A 472 -9.81 -26.62 -9.02
N ILE A 473 -9.98 -26.26 -7.74
CA ILE A 473 -10.97 -25.26 -7.31
C ILE A 473 -10.65 -23.89 -7.93
N SER A 474 -9.40 -23.41 -7.80
CA SER A 474 -9.00 -22.08 -8.28
C SER A 474 -9.17 -21.88 -9.80
N GLN A 475 -9.10 -22.95 -10.58
CA GLN A 475 -9.31 -22.94 -12.03
C GLN A 475 -10.76 -23.24 -12.46
N GLY A 476 -11.65 -23.64 -11.53
CA GLY A 476 -13.06 -23.95 -11.77
C GLY A 476 -13.36 -25.38 -12.24
N TYR A 477 -12.41 -26.31 -12.10
CA TYR A 477 -12.62 -27.75 -12.33
C TYR A 477 -13.33 -28.43 -11.16
N LEU A 478 -13.08 -27.96 -9.94
CA LEU A 478 -13.85 -28.31 -8.74
C LEU A 478 -14.64 -27.10 -8.24
N LYS A 479 -15.72 -27.35 -7.50
CA LYS A 479 -16.54 -26.32 -6.86
C LYS A 479 -16.81 -26.68 -5.40
N GLU A 480 -16.37 -25.80 -4.51
CA GLU A 480 -16.68 -25.86 -3.08
C GLU A 480 -18.03 -25.20 -2.79
N PHE A 481 -18.78 -25.79 -1.87
CA PHE A 481 -20.03 -25.28 -1.31
C PHE A 481 -19.92 -25.26 0.21
N VAL A 482 -20.24 -24.12 0.81
CA VAL A 482 -20.29 -23.93 2.27
C VAL A 482 -21.76 -23.92 2.69
N SER A 483 -22.16 -24.85 3.55
CA SER A 483 -23.49 -24.89 4.17
C SER A 483 -23.31 -24.91 5.69
N ASP A 484 -23.70 -23.82 6.34
CA ASP A 484 -23.48 -23.54 7.76
C ASP A 484 -22.00 -23.72 8.18
N ILE A 485 -21.65 -24.90 8.70
CA ILE A 485 -20.32 -25.29 9.18
C ILE A 485 -19.62 -26.33 8.30
N TYR A 486 -20.30 -26.85 7.26
CA TYR A 486 -19.79 -27.93 6.42
C TYR A 486 -19.37 -27.43 5.04
N ARG A 487 -18.06 -27.57 4.77
CA ARG A 487 -17.47 -27.45 3.43
C ARG A 487 -17.63 -28.78 2.69
N THR A 488 -18.35 -28.76 1.57
CA THR A 488 -18.54 -29.90 0.66
C THR A 488 -18.00 -29.54 -0.72
N ILE A 489 -17.41 -30.51 -1.42
CA ILE A 489 -16.74 -30.26 -2.71
C ILE A 489 -17.31 -31.20 -3.77
N SER A 490 -17.62 -30.59 -4.90
CA SER A 490 -18.21 -31.18 -6.09
C SER A 490 -17.30 -30.95 -7.31
N VAL A 491 -17.59 -31.64 -8.40
CA VAL A 491 -16.97 -31.34 -9.70
C VAL A 491 -17.68 -30.11 -10.28
N GLY A 492 -16.92 -29.13 -10.78
CA GLY A 492 -17.45 -27.96 -11.48
C GLY A 492 -17.65 -28.25 -12.97
N SER A 493 -18.34 -27.39 -13.71
CA SER A 493 -18.67 -27.63 -15.12
C SER A 493 -17.46 -27.90 -16.03
N LYS A 494 -16.31 -27.26 -15.79
CA LYS A 494 -15.05 -27.59 -16.48
C LYS A 494 -14.53 -28.99 -16.13
N GLY A 495 -14.71 -29.42 -14.88
CA GLY A 495 -14.33 -30.76 -14.42
C GLY A 495 -15.26 -31.84 -14.95
N GLU A 496 -16.55 -31.55 -15.10
CA GLU A 496 -17.51 -32.47 -15.75
C GLU A 496 -17.16 -32.63 -17.24
N GLN A 497 -16.85 -31.53 -17.93
CA GLN A 497 -16.32 -31.58 -19.30
C GLN A 497 -15.02 -32.38 -19.38
N PHE A 498 -14.06 -32.13 -18.48
CA PHE A 498 -12.80 -32.86 -18.43
C PHE A 498 -12.99 -34.37 -18.21
N LEU A 499 -13.82 -34.76 -17.23
CA LEU A 499 -14.16 -36.16 -16.95
C LEU A 499 -14.89 -36.82 -18.13
N ALA A 500 -15.84 -36.13 -18.78
CA ALA A 500 -16.55 -36.64 -19.95
C ALA A 500 -15.65 -36.81 -21.19
N SER A 501 -14.56 -36.04 -21.28
CA SER A 501 -13.51 -36.19 -22.30
C SER A 501 -12.36 -37.12 -21.88
N SER A 502 -12.43 -37.74 -20.70
CA SER A 502 -11.43 -38.69 -20.19
C SER A 502 -11.93 -40.13 -20.30
N THR A 503 -11.04 -41.04 -20.69
CA THR A 503 -11.22 -42.50 -20.62
C THR A 503 -10.18 -43.09 -19.66
N PRO A 504 -10.25 -44.39 -19.30
CA PRO A 504 -9.22 -45.01 -18.45
C PRO A 504 -7.80 -44.89 -19.05
N ASP A 505 -7.69 -45.02 -20.37
CA ASP A 505 -6.41 -45.07 -21.09
C ASP A 505 -5.95 -43.71 -21.65
N TYR A 506 -6.80 -42.68 -21.63
CA TYR A 506 -6.48 -41.33 -22.10
C TYR A 506 -7.14 -40.26 -21.23
N GLN A 507 -6.36 -39.29 -20.78
CA GLN A 507 -6.86 -38.07 -20.14
C GLN A 507 -6.42 -36.85 -20.98
N PRO A 508 -7.27 -35.83 -21.18
CA PRO A 508 -6.87 -34.61 -21.89
C PRO A 508 -5.74 -33.89 -21.15
N PRO A 509 -4.73 -33.33 -21.84
CA PRO A 509 -3.62 -32.62 -21.20
C PRO A 509 -4.07 -31.46 -20.29
N LEU A 510 -3.86 -31.61 -18.99
CA LEU A 510 -4.08 -30.59 -17.96
C LEU A 510 -2.75 -30.21 -17.32
N VAL A 511 -2.09 -29.23 -17.94
CA VAL A 511 -0.85 -28.63 -17.45
C VAL A 511 -1.16 -27.68 -16.29
N LEU A 512 -0.57 -27.95 -15.13
CA LEU A 512 -0.76 -27.19 -13.90
C LEU A 512 0.58 -26.68 -13.36
N THR A 513 0.59 -25.46 -12.83
CA THR A 513 1.73 -24.92 -12.07
C THR A 513 1.93 -25.72 -10.78
N LEU A 514 3.11 -26.31 -10.56
CA LEU A 514 3.44 -26.93 -9.28
C LEU A 514 3.42 -25.90 -8.14
N THR A 515 2.69 -26.21 -7.07
CA THR A 515 2.73 -25.44 -5.82
C THR A 515 3.86 -25.94 -4.90
N ALA A 516 4.21 -25.16 -3.87
CA ALA A 516 5.24 -25.55 -2.90
C ALA A 516 4.91 -26.87 -2.16
N GLU A 517 3.63 -27.20 -1.97
CA GLU A 517 3.19 -28.49 -1.39
C GLU A 517 3.26 -29.68 -2.36
N MET A 518 3.50 -29.41 -3.66
CA MET A 518 3.58 -30.44 -4.70
C MET A 518 5.01 -30.84 -5.07
N VAL A 519 5.98 -29.98 -4.79
CA VAL A 519 7.41 -30.26 -4.95
C VAL A 519 7.89 -30.86 -3.63
N GLY A 520 8.36 -32.11 -3.67
CA GLY A 520 8.99 -32.72 -2.49
C GLY A 520 10.30 -32.03 -2.12
N GLU A 521 10.80 -32.28 -0.91
CA GLU A 521 12.04 -31.67 -0.38
C GLU A 521 13.30 -32.03 -1.20
N GLU A 522 13.18 -32.99 -2.12
CA GLU A 522 14.16 -33.33 -3.16
C GLU A 522 14.32 -32.23 -4.23
N ASN A 523 14.82 -31.04 -3.85
CA ASN A 523 15.70 -30.16 -4.65
C ASN A 523 16.11 -28.89 -3.86
N GLY A 524 17.09 -29.04 -2.96
CA GLY A 524 17.60 -27.95 -2.10
C GLY A 524 18.26 -26.76 -2.81
N ASN A 525 18.47 -26.81 -4.13
CA ASN A 525 19.17 -25.75 -4.88
C ASN A 525 18.28 -24.56 -5.30
N THR A 526 16.98 -24.56 -4.98
CA THR A 526 16.10 -23.43 -5.36
C THR A 526 16.28 -22.17 -4.47
N GLN A 527 17.16 -22.22 -3.46
CA GLN A 527 17.46 -21.07 -2.60
C GLN A 527 18.41 -20.02 -3.21
N GLU A 528 19.14 -20.33 -4.29
CA GLU A 528 20.14 -19.40 -4.82
C GLU A 528 19.54 -18.25 -5.65
N GLU A 529 18.45 -18.48 -6.39
CA GLU A 529 17.80 -17.45 -7.23
C GLU A 529 17.00 -16.40 -6.44
N PHE A 530 16.71 -16.62 -5.16
CA PHE A 530 15.96 -15.67 -4.32
C PHE A 530 16.84 -14.75 -3.45
N LYS A 531 18.12 -15.07 -3.25
CA LYS A 531 19.04 -14.27 -2.42
C LYS A 531 19.37 -12.88 -2.99
N THR A 532 19.03 -12.63 -4.26
CA THR A 532 19.24 -11.35 -4.96
C THR A 532 18.08 -10.36 -4.81
N LEU A 533 17.00 -10.67 -4.08
CA LEU A 533 15.91 -9.71 -3.87
C LEU A 533 16.27 -8.61 -2.84
N SER A 534 16.97 -8.95 -1.76
CA SER A 534 17.25 -8.05 -0.62
C SER A 534 18.38 -7.04 -0.87
N THR A 535 19.12 -7.18 -1.97
CA THR A 535 20.22 -6.26 -2.37
C THR A 535 19.80 -5.21 -3.40
N SER A 536 18.49 -4.95 -3.51
CA SER A 536 17.87 -3.96 -4.42
C SER A 536 18.12 -2.49 -4.02
N GLU A 537 18.96 -2.19 -3.04
CA GLU A 537 19.14 -0.83 -2.50
C GLU A 537 20.11 0.08 -3.30
N SER A 538 20.87 -0.48 -4.24
CA SER A 538 21.92 0.24 -4.99
C SER A 538 21.46 0.89 -6.31
N GLU A 539 20.16 0.91 -6.62
CA GLU A 539 19.65 1.76 -7.70
C GLU A 539 19.84 3.26 -7.35
N GLY A 540 20.90 3.83 -7.96
CA GLY A 540 21.23 5.25 -7.95
C GLY A 540 22.36 5.70 -7.03
N PHE A 541 23.07 4.80 -6.33
CA PHE A 541 24.16 5.18 -5.41
C PHE A 541 25.51 4.54 -5.78
N SER A 542 26.59 5.33 -5.71
CA SER A 542 27.94 4.78 -5.53
C SER A 542 28.19 4.37 -4.07
N GLU A 543 29.22 3.55 -3.83
CA GLU A 543 29.55 3.04 -2.48
C GLU A 543 29.72 4.18 -1.45
N ALA A 544 30.46 5.24 -1.81
CA ALA A 544 30.68 6.40 -0.96
C ALA A 544 29.38 7.19 -0.68
N GLU A 545 28.43 7.21 -1.62
CA GLU A 545 27.14 7.89 -1.42
C GLU A 545 26.17 7.06 -0.56
N GLY A 546 26.24 5.73 -0.65
CA GLY A 546 25.59 4.82 0.30
C GLY A 546 26.14 4.99 1.72
N GLN A 547 27.47 5.10 1.88
CA GLN A 547 28.09 5.42 3.17
C GLN A 547 27.64 6.80 3.68
N LEU A 548 27.62 7.84 2.83
CA LEU A 548 27.14 9.18 3.19
C LEU A 548 25.67 9.15 3.64
N TYR A 549 24.80 8.44 2.92
CA TYR A 549 23.39 8.26 3.28
C TYR A 549 23.24 7.64 4.68
N GLN A 550 23.94 6.54 4.96
CA GLN A 550 23.93 5.88 6.28
C GLN A 550 24.50 6.76 7.40
N MET A 551 25.48 7.62 7.11
CA MET A 551 26.00 8.60 8.08
C MET A 551 25.00 9.74 8.33
N LEU A 552 24.31 10.24 7.30
CA LEU A 552 23.27 11.26 7.43
C LEU A 552 22.04 10.76 8.21
N LEU A 553 21.64 9.49 8.04
CA LEU A 553 20.62 8.86 8.88
C LEU A 553 21.02 8.86 10.36
N LYS A 554 22.30 8.61 10.68
CA LYS A 554 22.84 8.62 12.05
C LYS A 554 22.93 10.02 12.65
N GLU A 555 23.27 11.06 11.87
CA GLU A 555 23.19 12.45 12.37
C GLU A 555 21.73 12.91 12.56
N ARG A 556 20.81 12.55 11.65
CA ARG A 556 19.36 12.77 11.82
C ARG A 556 18.83 12.17 13.12
N LEU A 557 19.25 10.94 13.45
CA LEU A 557 18.86 10.24 14.68
C LEU A 557 19.37 10.95 15.94
N LYS A 558 20.63 11.41 15.96
CA LYS A 558 21.18 12.21 17.08
C LYS A 558 20.40 13.52 17.27
N LEU A 559 20.12 14.23 16.18
CA LEU A 559 19.35 15.49 16.20
C LEU A 559 17.94 15.26 16.74
N ALA A 560 17.24 14.24 16.24
CA ALA A 560 15.91 13.85 16.71
C ALA A 560 15.88 13.50 18.21
N ARG A 561 16.85 12.70 18.70
CA ARG A 561 17.02 12.40 20.13
C ARG A 561 17.26 13.67 20.98
N SER A 562 18.03 14.64 20.48
CA SER A 562 18.29 15.90 21.20
C SER A 562 17.06 16.83 21.33
N VAL A 563 16.06 16.66 20.47
CA VAL A 563 14.81 17.45 20.46
C VAL A 563 13.64 16.67 21.10
N GLY A 564 13.74 15.35 21.24
CA GLY A 564 12.68 14.50 21.76
C GLY A 564 11.58 14.20 20.72
N THR A 565 11.95 14.05 19.45
CA THR A 565 11.02 13.77 18.33
C THR A 565 11.49 12.58 17.49
N ALA A 566 10.67 12.11 16.56
CA ALA A 566 11.00 11.00 15.67
C ALA A 566 11.93 11.43 14.51
N PRO A 567 12.91 10.63 14.07
CA PRO A 567 13.84 11.00 13.00
C PRO A 567 13.17 11.42 11.70
N TYR A 568 12.14 10.69 11.27
CA TYR A 568 11.37 11.00 10.05
C TYR A 568 10.53 12.28 10.16
N ALA A 569 10.20 12.75 11.37
CA ALA A 569 9.51 14.01 11.59
C ALA A 569 10.44 15.23 11.40
N VAL A 570 11.74 15.06 11.70
CA VAL A 570 12.79 16.05 11.40
C VAL A 570 13.03 16.15 9.89
N CYS A 571 13.23 15.01 9.22
CA CYS A 571 13.46 14.92 7.78
C CYS A 571 13.16 13.49 7.27
N GLY A 572 12.36 13.33 6.21
CA GLY A 572 11.99 12.01 5.68
C GLY A 572 13.14 11.30 4.95
N ASP A 573 13.14 9.97 4.95
CA ASP A 573 14.23 9.13 4.39
C ASP A 573 14.48 9.41 2.91
N GLN A 574 13.43 9.62 2.11
CA GLN A 574 13.55 10.03 0.70
C GLN A 574 14.23 11.41 0.54
N ALA A 575 14.00 12.35 1.46
CA ALA A 575 14.70 13.64 1.45
C ALA A 575 16.17 13.48 1.86
N ILE A 576 16.48 12.61 2.82
CA ILE A 576 17.86 12.23 3.16
C ILE A 576 18.56 11.54 1.97
N LYS A 577 17.87 10.68 1.21
CA LYS A 577 18.39 10.06 -0.04
C LYS A 577 18.76 11.15 -1.06
N GLN A 578 17.89 12.13 -1.28
CA GLN A 578 18.18 13.26 -2.17
C GLN A 578 19.29 14.17 -1.64
N ILE A 579 19.38 14.41 -0.33
CA ILE A 579 20.49 15.16 0.30
C ILE A 579 21.83 14.45 0.11
N ALA A 580 21.88 13.12 0.23
CA ALA A 580 23.09 12.33 0.00
C ALA A 580 23.56 12.37 -1.46
N LEU A 581 22.63 12.41 -2.43
CA LEU A 581 22.91 12.54 -3.86
C LEU A 581 23.34 13.96 -4.27
N THR A 582 22.61 14.97 -3.80
CA THR A 582 22.80 16.37 -4.23
C THR A 582 23.89 17.10 -3.44
N ARG A 583 24.12 16.74 -2.18
CA ARG A 583 25.14 17.33 -1.28
C ARG A 583 25.06 18.86 -1.23
N PRO A 584 23.93 19.43 -0.78
CA PRO A 584 23.69 20.87 -0.84
C PRO A 584 24.68 21.66 0.01
N SER A 585 25.33 22.65 -0.60
CA SER A 585 26.29 23.56 0.04
C SER A 585 25.65 24.80 0.69
N THR A 586 24.36 25.07 0.43
CA THR A 586 23.66 26.27 0.93
C THR A 586 22.22 26.00 1.35
N LYS A 587 21.69 26.83 2.25
CA LYS A 587 20.28 26.77 2.71
C LYS A 587 19.28 26.87 1.55
N ALA A 588 19.57 27.67 0.52
CA ALA A 588 18.71 27.81 -0.65
C ALA A 588 18.62 26.51 -1.47
N ARG A 589 19.74 25.81 -1.67
CA ARG A 589 19.75 24.52 -2.38
C ARG A 589 19.14 23.41 -1.54
N LEU A 590 19.40 23.39 -0.22
CA LEU A 590 18.73 22.50 0.72
C LEU A 590 17.20 22.66 0.68
N ALA A 591 16.67 23.90 0.60
CA ALA A 591 15.24 24.18 0.50
C ALA A 591 14.58 23.74 -0.83
N ASN A 592 15.36 23.58 -1.90
CA ASN A 592 14.85 23.12 -3.18
C ASN A 592 14.56 21.60 -3.19
N ILE A 593 15.22 20.83 -2.32
CA ILE A 593 15.05 19.37 -2.22
C ILE A 593 13.60 19.03 -1.85
N ASP A 594 13.06 17.96 -2.43
CA ASP A 594 11.69 17.54 -2.17
C ASP A 594 11.54 16.87 -0.80
N GLY A 595 10.47 17.20 -0.07
CA GLY A 595 10.27 16.82 1.33
C GLY A 595 11.02 17.70 2.36
N VAL A 596 11.91 18.61 1.93
CA VAL A 596 12.51 19.62 2.82
C VAL A 596 11.56 20.80 2.97
N ASN A 597 11.04 21.00 4.18
CA ASN A 597 10.11 22.09 4.51
C ASN A 597 10.83 23.33 5.08
N GLN A 598 10.15 24.49 5.11
CA GLN A 598 10.75 25.75 5.56
C GLN A 598 11.14 25.75 7.04
N HIS A 599 10.42 25.00 7.91
CA HIS A 599 10.74 24.91 9.33
C HIS A 599 12.08 24.19 9.53
N LEU A 600 12.30 23.07 8.84
CA LEU A 600 13.56 22.32 8.82
C LEU A 600 14.74 23.23 8.43
N VAL A 601 14.65 23.94 7.30
CA VAL A 601 15.74 24.83 6.81
C VAL A 601 16.06 25.94 7.81
N THR A 602 15.05 26.44 8.52
CA THR A 602 15.19 27.54 9.49
C THR A 602 15.74 27.07 10.84
N LYS A 603 15.32 25.90 11.32
CA LYS A 603 15.63 25.36 12.67
C LYS A 603 16.85 24.45 12.70
N TYR A 604 17.11 23.74 11.60
CA TYR A 604 18.13 22.69 11.51
C TYR A 604 19.10 22.84 10.32
N GLY A 605 18.85 23.79 9.41
CA GLY A 605 19.60 23.91 8.16
C GLY A 605 21.11 24.03 8.33
N ASP A 606 21.60 24.81 9.30
CA ASP A 606 23.04 24.97 9.54
C ASP A 606 23.69 23.65 10.02
N HIS A 607 23.00 22.90 10.87
CA HIS A 607 23.48 21.60 11.37
C HIS A 607 23.57 20.58 10.23
N PHE A 608 22.54 20.50 9.36
CA PHE A 608 22.58 19.63 8.19
C PHE A 608 23.71 20.03 7.23
N LEU A 609 23.90 21.32 6.91
CA LEU A 609 24.97 21.76 6.01
C LEU A 609 26.37 21.45 6.58
N GLN A 610 26.60 21.68 7.88
CA GLN A 610 27.86 21.32 8.53
C GLN A 610 28.11 19.81 8.53
N ALA A 611 27.08 19.00 8.77
CA ALA A 611 27.17 17.54 8.69
C ALA A 611 27.48 17.08 7.26
N ILE A 612 26.74 17.56 6.26
CA ILE A 612 26.93 17.23 4.84
C ILE A 612 28.35 17.60 4.40
N GLN A 613 28.85 18.79 4.73
CA GLN A 613 30.20 19.22 4.39
C GLN A 613 31.26 18.30 5.02
N LYS A 614 31.19 18.08 6.34
CA LYS A 614 32.17 17.25 7.07
C LYS A 614 32.17 15.79 6.59
N LEU A 615 31.00 15.21 6.37
CA LEU A 615 30.85 13.82 5.93
C LEU A 615 31.28 13.64 4.47
N SER A 616 30.92 14.57 3.58
CA SER A 616 31.33 14.53 2.17
C SER A 616 32.85 14.68 2.03
N GLN A 617 33.47 15.61 2.77
CA GLN A 617 34.93 15.73 2.85
C GLN A 617 35.61 14.45 3.34
N GLY A 618 35.08 13.81 4.39
CA GLY A 618 35.60 12.54 4.90
C GLY A 618 35.49 11.36 3.92
N LEU A 619 34.61 11.46 2.91
CA LEU A 619 34.37 10.45 1.88
C LEU A 619 34.91 10.87 0.49
N ASN A 620 35.64 12.00 0.40
CA ASN A 620 36.13 12.61 -0.84
C ASN A 620 35.03 12.93 -1.88
N LEU A 621 33.81 13.22 -1.42
CA LEU A 621 32.68 13.65 -2.24
C LEU A 621 32.62 15.18 -2.32
N THR A 622 32.51 15.73 -3.52
CA THR A 622 32.29 17.17 -3.76
C THR A 622 30.85 17.58 -3.43
N LEU A 623 30.67 18.78 -2.88
CA LEU A 623 29.37 19.41 -2.69
C LEU A 623 28.81 19.96 -4.01
N ASP A 624 27.52 20.31 -4.05
CA ASP A 624 26.98 21.02 -5.20
C ASP A 624 27.64 22.39 -5.41
N GLY A 625 27.97 22.72 -6.66
CA GLY A 625 28.58 24.00 -7.02
C GLY A 625 30.04 24.20 -6.62
N GLU A 626 30.72 23.23 -5.99
CA GLU A 626 32.18 23.17 -6.05
C GLU A 626 32.60 22.84 -7.49
N PRO A 627 33.60 23.53 -8.08
CA PRO A 627 34.10 23.15 -9.39
C PRO A 627 34.73 21.76 -9.31
N ARG A 628 34.39 20.87 -10.25
CA ARG A 628 35.03 19.56 -10.39
C ARG A 628 36.48 19.73 -10.83
N ILE A 629 37.37 20.03 -9.88
CA ILE A 629 38.82 19.93 -10.08
C ILE A 629 39.11 18.46 -10.37
N ALA A 630 39.57 18.18 -11.59
CA ALA A 630 39.97 16.84 -12.00
C ALA A 630 41.31 16.46 -11.34
N THR A 631 41.27 16.11 -10.05
CA THR A 631 42.37 15.48 -9.32
C THR A 631 42.57 14.05 -9.81
N ALA A 632 43.02 13.93 -11.06
CA ALA A 632 43.49 12.68 -11.65
C ALA A 632 44.74 12.22 -10.88
N SER A 633 44.54 11.36 -9.88
CA SER A 633 45.61 10.63 -9.24
C SER A 633 46.30 9.76 -10.30
N LEU A 634 47.61 9.93 -10.43
CA LEU A 634 48.44 9.25 -11.43
C LEU A 634 48.56 7.75 -11.11
N GLN A 635 47.55 6.99 -11.50
CA GLN A 635 47.63 5.54 -11.65
C GLN A 635 47.50 5.18 -13.13
N THR A 636 48.60 4.69 -13.70
CA THR A 636 48.71 4.25 -15.09
C THR A 636 47.78 3.07 -15.36
N LYS A 637 46.59 3.33 -15.93
CA LYS A 637 45.79 2.30 -16.58
C LYS A 637 46.33 2.07 -17.99
N GLU A 638 46.64 0.81 -18.28
CA GLU A 638 47.14 0.37 -19.58
C GLU A 638 46.14 0.68 -20.71
N VAL A 639 46.67 0.90 -21.91
CA VAL A 639 45.86 1.10 -23.12
C VAL A 639 45.17 -0.20 -23.51
N ARG A 640 43.96 -0.43 -22.99
CA ARG A 640 43.05 -1.45 -23.51
C ARG A 640 42.69 -1.09 -24.95
N LYS A 641 43.23 -1.85 -25.90
CA LYS A 641 42.85 -1.79 -27.32
C LYS A 641 41.33 -1.93 -27.44
N VAL A 642 40.67 -0.92 -28.00
CA VAL A 642 39.24 -0.98 -28.31
C VAL A 642 39.04 -1.98 -29.45
N SER A 643 38.37 -3.10 -29.14
CA SER A 643 37.79 -3.98 -30.15
C SER A 643 36.37 -3.45 -30.48
N PRO A 644 35.94 -3.44 -31.75
CA PRO A 644 34.64 -2.88 -32.12
C PRO A 644 33.49 -3.73 -31.57
N ALA A 645 32.80 -3.21 -30.55
CA ALA A 645 31.65 -3.87 -29.93
C ALA A 645 30.34 -3.48 -30.62
N THR A 646 29.96 -4.21 -31.67
CA THR A 646 28.67 -4.04 -32.35
C THR A 646 27.50 -4.36 -31.42
N ASN A 647 26.79 -3.33 -30.92
CA ASN A 647 25.66 -3.50 -29.99
C ASN A 647 24.49 -2.56 -30.30
N THR A 648 24.12 -2.47 -31.59
CA THR A 648 23.12 -1.57 -32.16
C THR A 648 21.68 -2.00 -31.82
N ARG A 649 21.28 -1.91 -30.54
CA ARG A 649 19.96 -2.37 -30.05
C ARG A 649 19.14 -1.37 -29.24
N LYS A 650 19.51 -0.09 -29.23
CA LYS A 650 18.77 0.98 -28.52
C LYS A 650 18.07 2.01 -29.42
N LEU A 651 18.59 2.31 -30.61
CA LEU A 651 17.92 3.22 -31.53
C LEU A 651 16.72 2.55 -32.20
N THR A 652 15.68 3.33 -32.51
CA THR A 652 14.60 2.90 -33.39
C THR A 652 15.05 2.97 -34.86
N SER A 653 14.45 2.14 -35.72
CA SER A 653 14.84 1.99 -37.13
C SER A 653 14.99 3.32 -37.88
N ALA A 654 14.01 4.24 -37.74
CA ALA A 654 14.03 5.55 -38.40
C ALA A 654 15.15 6.50 -37.91
N LYS A 655 15.63 6.34 -36.66
CA LYS A 655 16.75 7.13 -36.12
C LYS A 655 18.09 6.60 -36.65
N PHE A 656 18.25 5.28 -36.67
CA PHE A 656 19.43 4.62 -37.24
C PHE A 656 19.52 4.87 -38.75
N GLU A 657 18.40 4.81 -39.48
CA GLU A 657 18.30 5.17 -40.90
C GLU A 657 18.71 6.63 -41.14
N ALA A 658 18.19 7.59 -40.36
CA ALA A 658 18.57 9.00 -40.48
C ALA A 658 20.06 9.25 -40.18
N TRP A 659 20.62 8.57 -39.18
CA TRP A 659 22.06 8.60 -38.92
C TRP A 659 22.87 8.03 -40.08
N LYS A 660 22.46 6.88 -40.63
CA LYS A 660 23.12 6.24 -41.76
C LYS A 660 23.13 7.15 -43.00
N MET A 661 21.97 7.71 -43.35
CA MET A 661 21.83 8.63 -44.49
C MET A 661 22.71 9.88 -44.37
N TRP A 662 22.92 10.36 -43.14
CA TRP A 662 23.79 11.51 -42.88
C TRP A 662 25.28 11.16 -42.86
N HIS A 663 25.65 10.05 -42.20
CA HIS A 663 27.03 9.69 -41.91
C HIS A 663 27.69 8.85 -43.01
N GLU A 664 26.99 7.84 -43.54
CA GLU A 664 27.49 6.96 -44.61
C GLU A 664 27.14 7.50 -46.00
N ASP A 665 25.86 7.89 -46.20
CA ASP A 665 25.38 8.32 -47.52
C ASP A 665 25.58 9.84 -47.78
N GLY A 666 26.15 10.58 -46.80
CA GLY A 666 26.60 11.98 -46.95
C GLY A 666 25.52 13.06 -47.05
N LEU A 667 24.24 12.71 -46.94
CA LEU A 667 23.11 13.63 -47.20
C LEU A 667 22.96 14.74 -46.16
N SER A 668 22.39 15.87 -46.57
CA SER A 668 22.04 16.99 -45.69
C SER A 668 20.76 16.74 -44.87
N ILE A 669 20.56 17.54 -43.81
CA ILE A 669 19.36 17.50 -42.97
C ILE A 669 18.08 17.74 -43.80
N HIS A 670 18.12 18.63 -44.79
CA HIS A 670 17.01 18.91 -45.71
C HIS A 670 16.70 17.71 -46.63
N GLU A 671 17.72 17.02 -47.15
CA GLU A 671 17.53 15.85 -48.02
C GLU A 671 16.99 14.64 -47.25
N ILE A 672 17.43 14.45 -45.99
CA ILE A 672 16.93 13.38 -45.10
C ILE A 672 15.50 13.70 -44.62
N ALA A 673 15.18 14.97 -44.43
CA ALA A 673 13.82 15.43 -44.12
C ALA A 673 12.84 15.14 -45.27
N ASN A 674 13.28 15.32 -46.52
CA ASN A 674 12.49 15.16 -47.74
C ASN A 674 12.80 13.86 -48.51
N PHE A 675 13.35 12.83 -47.85
CA PHE A 675 13.90 11.65 -48.52
C PHE A 675 12.85 10.89 -49.36
N PRO A 676 13.04 10.69 -50.69
CA PRO A 676 12.01 10.15 -51.58
C PRO A 676 11.46 8.75 -51.24
N GLY A 677 12.19 7.95 -50.46
CA GLY A 677 11.75 6.64 -50.00
C GLY A 677 10.73 6.67 -48.83
N ARG A 678 10.38 7.84 -48.30
CA ARG A 678 9.43 7.99 -47.18
C ARG A 678 8.03 8.37 -47.67
N SER A 679 7.01 7.85 -47.01
CA SER A 679 5.59 8.10 -47.34
C SER A 679 5.12 9.52 -47.06
N ALA A 680 5.88 10.30 -46.27
CA ALA A 680 5.72 11.74 -46.11
C ALA A 680 7.06 12.37 -45.67
N PRO A 681 7.34 13.64 -46.02
CA PRO A 681 8.45 14.39 -45.45
C PRO A 681 8.30 14.57 -43.93
N ILE A 682 9.43 14.64 -43.22
CA ILE A 682 9.50 14.99 -41.80
C ILE A 682 10.16 16.36 -41.61
N LYS A 683 10.04 16.96 -40.43
CA LYS A 683 10.69 18.24 -40.15
C LYS A 683 12.19 18.05 -39.97
N GLU A 684 12.99 18.97 -40.51
CA GLU A 684 14.44 19.05 -40.31
C GLU A 684 14.84 19.03 -38.82
N GLN A 685 14.04 19.66 -37.96
CA GLN A 685 14.22 19.65 -36.51
C GLN A 685 14.19 18.23 -35.94
N THR A 686 13.33 17.36 -36.47
CA THR A 686 13.23 15.94 -36.08
C THR A 686 14.42 15.13 -36.59
N VAL A 687 14.95 15.44 -37.79
CA VAL A 687 16.20 14.85 -38.30
C VAL A 687 17.38 15.23 -37.39
N ALA A 688 17.51 16.52 -37.05
CA ALA A 688 18.55 17.01 -36.15
C ALA A 688 18.48 16.35 -34.76
N GLU A 689 17.27 16.12 -34.24
CA GLU A 689 17.06 15.38 -32.98
C GLU A 689 17.48 13.91 -33.09
N TYR A 690 17.14 13.21 -34.18
CA TYR A 690 17.56 11.82 -34.41
C TYR A 690 19.08 11.68 -34.51
N LEU A 691 19.75 12.66 -35.11
CA LEU A 691 21.20 12.73 -35.23
C LEU A 691 21.89 12.96 -33.87
N LEU A 692 21.40 13.90 -33.06
CA LEU A 692 21.93 14.13 -31.71
C LEU A 692 21.74 12.92 -30.78
N GLU A 693 20.61 12.22 -30.87
CA GLU A 693 20.38 10.99 -30.09
C GLU A 693 21.30 9.83 -30.54
N ALA A 694 21.61 9.73 -31.84
CA ALA A 694 22.58 8.76 -32.36
C ALA A 694 23.99 8.99 -31.79
N ALA A 695 24.42 10.24 -31.67
CA ALA A 695 25.68 10.61 -31.05
C ALA A 695 25.72 10.29 -29.54
N GLN A 696 24.60 10.51 -28.83
CA GLN A 696 24.48 10.21 -27.40
C GLN A 696 24.50 8.69 -27.10
N GLU A 697 24.01 7.86 -28.02
CA GLU A 697 24.13 6.39 -27.94
C GLU A 697 25.46 5.84 -28.51
N GLY A 698 26.42 6.72 -28.80
CA GLY A 698 27.81 6.35 -29.11
C GLY A 698 28.06 5.89 -30.55
N LEU A 699 27.19 6.23 -31.50
CA LEU A 699 27.49 6.04 -32.93
C LEU A 699 28.52 7.08 -33.41
N PRO A 700 29.37 6.75 -34.40
CA PRO A 700 30.31 7.70 -35.00
C PRO A 700 29.62 8.98 -35.48
N PHE A 701 30.18 10.14 -35.16
CA PHE A 701 29.50 11.42 -35.39
C PHE A 701 30.48 12.56 -35.68
N ASP A 702 30.27 13.25 -36.80
CA ASP A 702 31.06 14.43 -37.19
C ASP A 702 30.45 15.70 -36.58
N TRP A 703 30.93 16.05 -35.40
CA TRP A 703 30.51 17.25 -34.70
C TRP A 703 30.93 18.56 -35.38
N SER A 704 31.89 18.53 -36.31
CA SER A 704 32.28 19.71 -37.10
C SER A 704 31.21 20.01 -38.13
N ARG A 705 30.94 19.04 -39.02
CA ARG A 705 29.89 19.12 -40.04
C ARG A 705 28.51 19.38 -39.42
N PHE A 706 28.18 18.75 -38.30
CA PHE A 706 26.89 19.02 -37.64
C PHE A 706 26.79 20.42 -37.03
N SER A 707 27.87 20.94 -36.43
CA SER A 707 27.87 22.29 -35.84
C SER A 707 27.77 23.37 -36.92
N GLU A 708 28.46 23.19 -38.05
CA GLU A 708 28.37 24.05 -39.23
C GLU A 708 26.95 24.05 -39.83
N MET A 709 26.37 22.86 -40.06
CA MET A 709 25.01 22.72 -40.60
C MET A 709 23.91 23.32 -39.71
N ILE A 710 24.15 23.43 -38.40
CA ILE A 710 23.23 24.05 -37.43
C ILE A 710 23.55 25.54 -37.20
N GLY A 711 24.69 26.05 -37.67
CA GLY A 711 25.12 27.44 -37.46
C GLY A 711 25.64 27.73 -36.05
N LEU A 712 26.12 26.72 -35.32
CA LEU A 712 26.57 26.87 -33.94
C LEU A 712 27.97 27.53 -33.87
N THR A 713 28.00 28.84 -33.60
CA THR A 713 29.24 29.63 -33.45
C THR A 713 29.74 29.67 -32.00
N GLN A 714 31.01 30.03 -31.81
CA GLN A 714 31.60 30.26 -30.48
C GLN A 714 30.91 31.39 -29.71
N GLU A 715 30.36 32.39 -30.40
CA GLU A 715 29.59 33.49 -29.81
C GLU A 715 28.27 32.96 -29.23
N ILE A 716 27.51 32.18 -30.01
CA ILE A 716 26.28 31.51 -29.58
C ILE A 716 26.56 30.56 -28.40
N ILE A 717 27.67 29.81 -28.42
CA ILE A 717 28.09 28.95 -27.30
C ILE A 717 28.36 29.78 -26.04
N THR A 718 29.03 30.92 -26.17
CA THR A 718 29.34 31.83 -25.06
C THR A 718 28.05 32.39 -24.43
N GLU A 719 27.07 32.77 -25.24
CA GLU A 719 25.77 33.22 -24.73
C GLU A 719 24.99 32.09 -24.04
N ILE A 720 24.95 30.89 -24.62
CA ILE A 720 24.31 29.70 -24.00
C ILE A 720 24.98 29.37 -22.65
N GLN A 721 26.30 29.49 -22.53
CA GLN A 721 27.02 29.35 -21.26
C GLN A 721 26.65 30.43 -20.23
N GLY A 722 26.49 31.68 -20.67
CA GLY A 722 25.99 32.78 -19.84
C GLY A 722 24.57 32.53 -19.33
N ALA A 723 23.65 32.13 -20.21
CA ALA A 723 22.27 31.81 -19.86
C ALA A 723 22.19 30.62 -18.88
N ILE A 724 22.94 29.53 -19.11
CA ILE A 724 22.99 28.38 -18.20
C ILE A 724 23.55 28.80 -16.83
N SER A 725 24.57 29.66 -16.78
CA SER A 725 25.14 30.18 -15.53
C SER A 725 24.16 31.02 -14.72
N LYS A 726 23.25 31.77 -15.38
CA LYS A 726 22.16 32.50 -14.70
C LYS A 726 21.05 31.57 -14.21
N VAL A 727 20.64 30.60 -15.04
CA VAL A 727 19.48 29.72 -14.79
C VAL A 727 19.80 28.64 -13.75
N GLY A 728 21.05 28.18 -13.67
CA GLY A 728 21.53 27.22 -12.66
C GLY A 728 21.03 25.78 -12.83
N SER A 729 20.25 25.48 -13.88
CA SER A 729 19.75 24.14 -14.23
C SER A 729 19.76 23.95 -15.74
N THR A 730 20.10 22.74 -16.19
CA THR A 730 20.05 22.32 -17.60
C THR A 730 18.81 21.51 -17.96
N ASP A 731 17.95 21.23 -16.98
CA ASP A 731 16.90 20.20 -17.07
C ASP A 731 15.64 20.69 -17.78
N LYS A 732 15.53 22.01 -17.99
CA LYS A 732 14.40 22.66 -18.68
C LYS A 732 14.95 23.69 -19.67
N LEU A 733 14.74 23.44 -20.96
CA LEU A 733 15.25 24.30 -22.04
C LEU A 733 14.57 25.68 -22.10
N LYS A 734 13.31 25.80 -21.67
CA LYS A 734 12.54 27.05 -21.77
C LYS A 734 13.12 28.19 -20.90
N PRO A 735 13.46 27.99 -19.61
CA PRO A 735 14.23 28.98 -18.85
C PRO A 735 15.52 29.44 -19.52
N ILE A 736 16.27 28.53 -20.16
CA ILE A 736 17.52 28.88 -20.87
C ILE A 736 17.21 29.75 -22.10
N LYS A 737 16.23 29.37 -22.92
CA LYS A 737 15.82 30.17 -24.10
C LYS A 737 15.23 31.54 -23.72
N ASN A 738 14.60 31.68 -22.56
CA ASN A 738 14.12 32.98 -22.08
C ASN A 738 15.26 33.98 -21.76
N GLU A 739 16.49 33.50 -21.54
CA GLU A 739 17.68 34.32 -21.25
C GLU A 739 18.59 34.55 -22.48
N LEU A 740 18.15 34.13 -23.67
CA LEU A 740 18.89 34.19 -24.93
C LEU A 740 18.12 35.03 -25.98
N PRO A 741 18.80 35.72 -26.92
CA PRO A 741 18.14 36.49 -27.97
C PRO A 741 17.34 35.58 -28.93
N GLU A 742 16.44 36.15 -29.73
CA GLU A 742 15.43 35.35 -30.47
C GLU A 742 16.02 34.39 -31.50
N ASP A 743 17.12 34.77 -32.15
CA ASP A 743 17.90 34.01 -33.14
C ASP A 743 18.51 32.70 -32.60
N ILE A 744 18.92 32.64 -31.33
CA ILE A 744 19.47 31.42 -30.72
C ILE A 744 18.37 30.38 -30.51
N SER A 745 18.09 29.61 -31.57
CA SER A 745 17.09 28.53 -31.60
C SER A 745 17.30 27.48 -30.49
N TYR A 746 16.23 26.74 -30.17
CA TYR A 746 16.30 25.57 -29.28
C TYR A 746 17.27 24.48 -29.79
N GLN A 747 17.56 24.43 -31.10
CA GLN A 747 18.49 23.45 -31.67
C GLN A 747 19.95 23.76 -31.29
N HIS A 748 20.35 25.04 -31.22
CA HIS A 748 21.67 25.42 -30.71
C HIS A 748 21.85 24.96 -29.26
N ILE A 749 20.85 25.18 -28.40
CA ILE A 749 20.86 24.77 -26.99
C ILE A 749 20.96 23.24 -26.87
N LYS A 750 20.17 22.47 -27.64
CA LYS A 750 20.24 21.00 -27.66
C LYS A 750 21.60 20.48 -28.16
N THR A 751 22.18 21.12 -29.18
CA THR A 751 23.47 20.72 -29.76
C THR A 751 24.60 20.97 -28.76
N TYR A 752 24.65 22.15 -28.13
CA TYR A 752 25.62 22.47 -27.09
C TYR A 752 25.54 21.53 -25.87
N LEU A 753 24.32 21.23 -25.39
CA LEU A 753 24.14 20.27 -24.30
C LEU A 753 24.57 18.85 -24.69
N SER A 754 24.37 18.45 -25.95
CA SER A 754 24.80 17.13 -26.45
C SER A 754 26.33 17.03 -26.56
N LEU A 755 27.00 18.05 -27.09
CA LEU A 755 28.46 18.18 -27.10
C LEU A 755 29.05 17.98 -25.70
N ARG A 756 28.48 18.69 -24.72
CA ARG A 756 28.89 18.61 -23.31
C ARG A 756 28.65 17.22 -22.71
N ASN A 757 27.53 16.56 -23.03
CA ASN A 757 27.21 15.22 -22.56
C ASN A 757 28.15 14.15 -23.16
N CYS A 758 28.55 14.32 -24.43
CA CYS A 758 29.53 13.46 -25.09
C CYS A 758 30.99 13.79 -24.70
N GLY A 759 31.22 14.79 -23.84
CA GLY A 759 32.55 15.15 -23.33
C GLY A 759 33.44 15.92 -24.31
N ILE A 760 32.86 16.48 -25.38
CA ILE A 760 33.60 17.13 -26.46
C ILE A 760 33.58 18.65 -26.26
N SER A 761 34.76 19.28 -26.30
CA SER A 761 34.90 20.74 -26.31
C SER A 761 34.85 21.27 -27.74
N TYR A 762 34.31 22.48 -27.92
CA TYR A 762 34.16 23.06 -29.26
C TYR A 762 35.51 23.51 -29.86
N GLU A 763 36.48 23.87 -29.03
CA GLU A 763 37.85 24.18 -29.45
C GLU A 763 38.54 22.95 -30.08
N ALA A 764 38.20 21.74 -29.61
CA ALA A 764 38.70 20.49 -30.18
C ALA A 764 38.05 20.13 -31.53
N ILE A 765 36.89 20.70 -31.85
CA ILE A 765 36.23 20.54 -33.15
C ILE A 765 36.90 21.43 -34.20
N GLN A 766 37.18 22.68 -33.84
CA GLN A 766 37.84 23.62 -34.77
C GLN A 766 39.29 23.23 -35.07
N SER A 767 40.06 22.74 -34.08
CA SER A 767 41.46 22.34 -34.28
C SER A 767 41.64 21.11 -35.17
N GLY A 768 40.62 20.26 -35.31
CA GLY A 768 40.63 19.11 -36.23
C GLY A 768 40.66 19.47 -37.71
N SER A 769 40.44 20.74 -38.08
CA SER A 769 40.37 21.20 -39.49
C SER A 769 41.72 21.46 -40.16
N HIS A 770 42.83 21.45 -39.41
CA HIS A 770 44.16 21.80 -39.92
C HIS A 770 45.28 20.83 -39.50
N HIS A 771 45.32 19.65 -40.10
CA HIS A 771 46.56 18.89 -40.26
C HIS A 771 46.66 18.30 -41.67
N THR A 772 47.72 18.65 -42.40
CA THR A 772 48.02 18.15 -43.75
C THR A 772 49.47 17.64 -43.83
N GLU A 773 49.62 16.32 -43.70
CA GLU A 773 50.83 15.54 -43.93
C GLU A 773 50.36 14.34 -44.79
N LYS A 774 50.86 14.01 -45.98
CA LYS A 774 52.19 14.16 -46.63
C LYS A 774 53.32 13.49 -45.83
N ASP A 775 53.98 12.45 -46.31
CA ASP A 775 53.91 11.70 -47.60
C ASP A 775 53.62 10.19 -47.29
N ASP A 776 53.36 9.24 -48.20
CA ASP A 776 54.05 8.87 -49.45
C ASP A 776 53.07 8.46 -50.58
N GLU A 777 53.53 8.61 -51.83
CA GLU A 777 52.98 7.97 -53.04
C GLU A 777 54.10 7.17 -53.73
N PRO A 778 53.81 6.12 -54.53
CA PRO A 778 53.81 6.39 -55.97
C PRO A 778 52.86 5.52 -56.85
N ALA A 779 52.28 6.16 -57.88
CA ALA A 779 52.03 5.66 -59.25
C ALA A 779 51.26 4.32 -59.47
N HIS A 780 50.18 4.27 -60.26
CA HIS A 780 50.21 4.51 -61.71
C HIS A 780 48.82 4.59 -62.39
N ASN A 781 48.72 5.51 -63.36
CA ASN A 781 48.05 5.44 -64.69
C ASN A 781 46.56 4.99 -64.89
N ALA A 782 45.91 5.75 -65.79
CA ALA A 782 44.71 5.47 -66.59
C ALA A 782 43.35 5.39 -65.83
N SER A 783 42.29 6.14 -66.15
CA SER A 783 41.73 6.75 -67.39
C SER A 783 40.98 5.79 -68.33
N ASN A 784 39.63 5.80 -68.29
CA ASN A 784 38.75 6.18 -69.42
C ASN A 784 37.28 5.76 -69.25
N PHE A 785 36.34 6.65 -69.66
CA PHE A 785 35.03 6.42 -70.31
C PHE A 785 34.00 5.50 -69.57
N SER A 786 32.73 5.88 -69.31
CA SER A 786 31.62 6.26 -70.22
C SER A 786 31.22 5.12 -71.20
N ASP A 787 29.96 4.91 -71.62
CA ASP A 787 28.74 5.75 -71.49
C ASP A 787 27.45 4.87 -71.37
N PRO A 788 26.20 5.16 -71.83
CA PRO A 788 25.00 4.92 -70.99
C PRO A 788 23.85 4.12 -71.69
N THR A 789 22.59 4.31 -71.25
CA THR A 789 21.31 4.12 -71.99
C THR A 789 20.84 2.67 -72.31
N LEU A 790 19.57 2.35 -72.66
CA LEU A 790 18.27 3.06 -72.87
C LEU A 790 17.09 2.07 -72.61
N GLU A 791 15.88 2.58 -72.31
CA GLU A 791 14.48 2.21 -72.72
C GLU A 791 14.08 0.79 -73.29
N THR A 792 12.80 0.34 -73.39
CA THR A 792 11.43 0.86 -73.08
C THR A 792 10.35 -0.26 -72.99
N CYS A 793 9.12 0.10 -72.57
CA CYS A 793 7.81 -0.47 -73.01
C CYS A 793 7.35 -1.87 -72.48
N HIS A 794 6.05 -2.25 -72.49
CA HIS A 794 4.84 -1.68 -73.14
C HIS A 794 3.48 -2.09 -72.48
N VAL A 795 2.43 -1.27 -72.71
CA VAL A 795 0.97 -1.60 -72.85
C VAL A 795 0.07 -1.82 -71.60
N GLU A 796 -1.20 -1.45 -71.76
CA GLU A 796 -2.27 -1.24 -70.76
C GLU A 796 -3.31 -2.40 -70.71
N ARG A 797 -4.31 -2.31 -69.79
CA ARG A 797 -5.73 -2.62 -70.10
C ARG A 797 -6.77 -2.10 -69.08
N HIS A 798 -7.93 -1.72 -69.61
CA HIS A 798 -9.22 -1.39 -68.98
C HIS A 798 -10.02 -2.68 -68.57
N CYS A 799 -11.19 -2.68 -67.89
CA CYS A 799 -12.12 -1.61 -67.44
C CYS A 799 -12.99 -2.00 -66.20
N GLU A 800 -13.56 -0.95 -65.60
CA GLU A 800 -14.86 -0.77 -64.89
C GLU A 800 -15.86 -1.94 -64.66
N ASN A 801 -16.56 -1.90 -63.50
CA ASN A 801 -18.01 -1.61 -63.49
C ASN A 801 -18.56 -1.20 -62.10
N ASP A 802 -19.55 -0.30 -62.08
CA ASP A 802 -20.31 0.17 -60.90
C ASP A 802 -21.64 -0.60 -60.72
N PHE A 803 -22.28 -0.48 -59.55
CA PHE A 803 -23.71 -0.09 -59.44
C PHE A 803 -24.11 0.27 -57.99
N SER A 804 -25.21 1.02 -57.82
CA SER A 804 -25.68 1.56 -56.52
C SER A 804 -27.22 1.69 -56.44
N VAL A 805 -27.75 2.30 -55.36
CA VAL A 805 -29.10 2.93 -55.19
C VAL A 805 -30.18 2.23 -54.31
N ASN A 806 -30.39 2.82 -53.12
CA ASN A 806 -31.64 3.12 -52.36
C ASN A 806 -32.62 2.08 -51.69
N SER A 807 -32.88 2.37 -50.40
CA SER A 807 -34.18 2.78 -49.78
C SER A 807 -35.07 1.89 -48.86
N SER A 808 -35.52 2.55 -47.78
CA SER A 808 -36.88 2.60 -47.16
C SER A 808 -37.51 1.43 -46.34
N MET A 809 -37.60 1.70 -45.02
CA MET A 809 -38.83 1.76 -44.18
C MET A 809 -39.73 0.53 -43.83
N GLU A 810 -40.00 0.45 -42.52
CA GLU A 810 -41.26 0.12 -41.82
C GLU A 810 -41.72 -1.33 -41.44
N LYS A 811 -41.61 -1.59 -40.11
CA LYS A 811 -42.69 -1.96 -39.14
C LYS A 811 -43.35 -3.36 -39.10
N ARG A 812 -43.79 -3.67 -37.87
CA ARG A 812 -44.89 -4.57 -37.42
C ARG A 812 -44.57 -6.08 -37.40
N ASN A 813 -44.61 -6.77 -36.23
CA ASN A 813 -45.73 -7.18 -35.34
C ASN A 813 -46.24 -8.61 -35.71
N LEU A 814 -46.81 -9.48 -34.87
CA LEU A 814 -47.37 -9.41 -33.49
C LEU A 814 -47.01 -10.71 -32.66
N GLU A 815 -47.13 -10.65 -31.31
CA GLU A 815 -47.87 -11.59 -30.38
C GLU A 815 -47.59 -13.13 -30.36
N ILE A 816 -47.95 -13.96 -29.35
CA ILE A 816 -48.48 -13.85 -27.96
C ILE A 816 -47.96 -15.10 -27.18
N ASP A 817 -47.87 -15.15 -25.84
CA ASP A 817 -48.96 -15.60 -24.95
C ASP A 817 -48.71 -15.33 -23.44
N GLU A 818 -49.77 -15.47 -22.62
CA GLU A 818 -49.89 -14.87 -21.29
C GLU A 818 -49.93 -15.82 -20.05
N VAL A 819 -49.98 -15.14 -18.89
CA VAL A 819 -50.13 -15.55 -17.48
C VAL A 819 -51.23 -16.61 -17.22
N PRO A 820 -51.26 -17.22 -16.00
CA PRO A 820 -52.30 -16.77 -15.07
C PRO A 820 -51.86 -16.62 -13.59
N THR A 821 -52.59 -15.79 -12.84
CA THR A 821 -52.48 -15.60 -11.37
C THR A 821 -53.88 -15.54 -10.73
N LEU A 822 -53.95 -15.42 -9.39
CA LEU A 822 -55.17 -15.28 -8.56
C LEU A 822 -55.96 -16.61 -8.35
N PRO A 823 -56.97 -16.72 -7.44
CA PRO A 823 -57.58 -15.67 -6.59
C PRO A 823 -57.91 -15.97 -5.09
N VAL A 824 -58.09 -14.88 -4.31
CA VAL A 824 -59.21 -14.59 -3.35
C VAL A 824 -59.21 -14.99 -1.83
N ASN A 825 -59.69 -14.02 -1.00
CA ASN A 825 -60.19 -14.03 0.41
C ASN A 825 -59.23 -14.34 1.59
N GLY A 826 -59.50 -13.87 2.83
CA GLY A 826 -60.52 -12.92 3.35
C GLY A 826 -60.68 -12.96 4.89
N SER A 827 -61.33 -11.94 5.51
CA SER A 827 -61.56 -11.72 6.98
C SER A 827 -60.30 -11.54 7.86
N GLU A 828 -60.15 -10.68 8.90
CA GLU A 828 -61.00 -9.97 9.89
C GLU A 828 -61.02 -10.58 11.33
N VAL A 829 -61.27 -9.71 12.33
CA VAL A 829 -61.74 -9.98 13.73
C VAL A 829 -60.73 -10.15 14.90
N GLN A 830 -60.66 -9.07 15.71
CA GLN A 830 -60.56 -8.94 17.19
C GLN A 830 -59.39 -9.48 18.07
N ASN A 831 -58.88 -8.52 18.86
CA ASN A 831 -58.54 -8.50 20.31
C ASN A 831 -58.93 -9.67 21.25
N VAL A 832 -58.18 -9.71 22.38
CA VAL A 832 -58.56 -9.93 23.81
C VAL A 832 -57.67 -10.96 24.52
N SER A 833 -57.28 -10.62 25.76
CA SER A 833 -56.38 -11.36 26.67
C SER A 833 -57.09 -12.43 27.52
N LEU A 834 -56.48 -12.85 28.65
CA LEU A 834 -56.97 -13.74 29.74
C LEU A 834 -56.56 -15.24 29.59
N ALA A 835 -56.43 -16.06 30.65
CA ALA A 835 -56.11 -15.85 32.09
C ALA A 835 -55.92 -17.23 32.79
N GLY A 836 -55.53 -17.24 34.08
CA GLY A 836 -55.54 -18.41 34.99
C GLY A 836 -54.12 -18.96 35.26
N GLU A 837 -53.57 -19.12 36.48
CA GLU A 837 -54.00 -19.28 37.89
C GLU A 837 -53.86 -20.71 38.46
N GLY A 838 -53.39 -20.80 39.72
CA GLY A 838 -53.38 -21.99 40.58
C GLY A 838 -52.00 -22.68 40.76
N GLY A 839 -51.52 -23.06 41.96
CA GLY A 839 -51.97 -22.67 43.32
C GLY A 839 -51.58 -23.68 44.43
N PHE A 840 -51.11 -23.17 45.59
CA PHE A 840 -50.92 -23.88 46.90
C PHE A 840 -49.85 -25.01 46.96
N THR A 841 -49.22 -25.44 48.07
CA THR A 841 -49.17 -25.11 49.54
C THR A 841 -47.76 -25.52 50.10
N ASN A 842 -47.33 -25.62 51.40
CA ASN A 842 -47.92 -25.60 52.76
C ASN A 842 -46.85 -25.33 53.88
N LYS A 843 -47.14 -24.45 54.86
CA LYS A 843 -46.78 -24.46 56.31
C LYS A 843 -45.36 -24.84 56.84
N ARG A 844 -44.81 -23.96 57.70
CA ARG A 844 -44.88 -24.05 59.20
C ARG A 844 -44.52 -22.71 59.91
N GLN A 845 -44.85 -22.59 61.20
CA GLN A 845 -44.63 -21.42 62.10
C GLN A 845 -43.51 -21.76 63.13
N LYS A 846 -42.98 -20.90 64.04
CA LYS A 846 -43.59 -19.85 64.91
C LYS A 846 -42.47 -19.05 65.65
N VAL A 847 -42.66 -17.73 65.92
CA VAL A 847 -42.35 -16.95 67.18
C VAL A 847 -40.90 -16.99 67.77
N SER A 848 -40.25 -15.93 68.31
CA SER A 848 -40.64 -14.63 68.94
C SER A 848 -39.60 -13.49 68.77
N GLU A 849 -40.02 -12.26 69.07
CA GLU A 849 -39.25 -11.13 69.69
C GLU A 849 -37.93 -10.64 69.03
N THR A 850 -37.96 -9.61 68.18
CA THR A 850 -37.95 -8.14 68.49
C THR A 850 -36.57 -7.51 68.75
N ASN A 851 -36.13 -6.68 67.80
CA ASN A 851 -35.60 -5.35 68.07
C ASN A 851 -35.80 -4.48 66.83
N GLU A 852 -36.59 -3.41 66.93
CA GLU A 852 -36.77 -2.45 65.83
C GLU A 852 -35.57 -1.49 65.78
N VAL A 853 -34.82 -1.55 64.68
CA VAL A 853 -33.93 -0.47 64.25
C VAL A 853 -34.47 0.04 62.92
N ASN A 854 -34.68 1.35 62.80
CA ASN A 854 -35.21 1.98 61.60
C ASN A 854 -34.23 1.89 60.42
N SER A 855 -34.24 0.77 59.70
CA SER A 855 -33.53 0.61 58.43
C SER A 855 -34.24 1.41 57.34
N THR A 856 -33.76 2.64 57.13
CA THR A 856 -34.09 3.40 55.92
C THR A 856 -33.55 2.63 54.71
N LYS A 857 -34.45 2.16 53.85
CA LYS A 857 -34.09 1.31 52.70
C LYS A 857 -33.19 2.05 51.72
N LEU A 858 -31.91 1.71 51.74
CA LEU A 858 -30.90 2.27 50.84
C LEU A 858 -31.09 1.69 49.43
N LYS A 859 -31.44 2.54 48.48
CA LYS A 859 -31.44 2.20 47.06
C LYS A 859 -30.04 2.30 46.48
N ALA A 860 -29.67 1.32 45.67
CA ALA A 860 -28.43 1.37 44.91
C ALA A 860 -28.53 2.40 43.77
N THR A 861 -27.44 3.14 43.57
CA THR A 861 -27.16 3.98 42.40
C THR A 861 -25.69 3.81 42.05
N GLU A 862 -25.29 4.12 40.81
CA GLU A 862 -23.90 4.01 40.36
C GLU A 862 -22.91 4.67 41.33
N SER A 863 -23.18 5.94 41.67
CA SER A 863 -22.35 6.71 42.59
C SER A 863 -22.34 6.14 44.00
N SER A 864 -23.49 5.75 44.55
CA SER A 864 -23.56 5.25 45.93
C SER A 864 -22.90 3.89 46.11
N VAL A 865 -22.96 3.00 45.10
CA VAL A 865 -22.27 1.70 45.15
C VAL A 865 -20.75 1.88 45.07
N VAL A 866 -20.25 2.75 44.18
CA VAL A 866 -18.81 3.04 44.07
C VAL A 866 -18.29 3.75 45.33
N GLU A 867 -19.02 4.72 45.87
CA GLU A 867 -18.64 5.44 47.10
C GLU A 867 -18.67 4.53 48.33
N TRP A 868 -19.63 3.60 48.42
CA TRP A 868 -19.66 2.60 49.48
C TRP A 868 -18.49 1.61 49.38
N LEU A 869 -18.21 1.06 48.20
CA LEU A 869 -17.11 0.11 47.97
C LEU A 869 -15.71 0.70 48.25
N LYS A 870 -15.55 2.03 48.19
CA LYS A 870 -14.29 2.71 48.58
C LYS A 870 -13.95 2.60 50.07
N ASN A 871 -14.89 2.16 50.92
CA ASN A 871 -14.64 1.92 52.34
C ASN A 871 -14.10 0.50 52.64
N PHE A 872 -13.88 -0.32 51.60
CA PHE A 872 -13.46 -1.72 51.73
C PHE A 872 -12.19 -1.99 50.91
N ASP A 873 -11.01 -1.83 51.52
CA ASP A 873 -9.71 -2.09 50.87
C ASP A 873 -9.58 -3.54 50.36
N GLU A 874 -10.24 -4.49 51.02
CA GLU A 874 -10.31 -5.88 50.57
C GLU A 874 -11.48 -6.19 49.61
N GLY A 875 -12.39 -5.22 49.41
CA GLY A 875 -13.63 -5.35 48.67
C GLY A 875 -14.79 -5.92 49.48
N ALA A 876 -15.95 -5.98 48.84
CA ALA A 876 -17.18 -6.54 49.42
C ALA A 876 -17.75 -7.64 48.51
N THR A 877 -18.35 -8.67 49.07
CA THR A 877 -19.03 -9.73 48.30
C THR A 877 -20.40 -9.26 47.81
N LEU A 878 -21.02 -10.03 46.90
CA LEU A 878 -22.40 -9.75 46.48
C LEU A 878 -23.38 -9.76 47.66
N SER A 879 -23.16 -10.61 48.68
CA SER A 879 -24.01 -10.66 49.88
C SER A 879 -23.96 -9.36 50.67
N ASP A 880 -22.75 -8.80 50.84
CA ASP A 880 -22.54 -7.56 51.61
C ASP A 880 -23.18 -6.36 50.88
N VAL A 881 -23.09 -6.32 49.54
CA VAL A 881 -23.75 -5.31 48.70
C VAL A 881 -25.28 -5.42 48.82
N LEU A 882 -25.84 -6.63 48.77
CA LEU A 882 -27.28 -6.87 48.89
C LEU A 882 -27.83 -6.51 50.29
N GLU A 883 -27.06 -6.79 51.35
CA GLU A 883 -27.42 -6.44 52.72
C GLU A 883 -27.42 -4.91 52.93
N HIS A 884 -26.42 -4.22 52.39
CA HIS A 884 -26.34 -2.76 52.49
C HIS A 884 -27.41 -2.05 51.65
N PHE A 885 -27.60 -2.45 50.39
CA PHE A 885 -28.55 -1.81 49.45
C PHE A 885 -29.92 -2.52 49.39
N ASN A 886 -30.45 -2.89 50.56
CA ASN A 886 -31.74 -3.59 50.75
C ASN A 886 -33.02 -2.83 50.27
N GLY A 887 -32.86 -1.67 49.64
CA GLY A 887 -33.90 -0.94 48.90
C GLY A 887 -33.98 -1.26 47.40
N SER A 888 -33.01 -1.99 46.84
CA SER A 888 -33.01 -2.49 45.45
C SER A 888 -33.30 -3.99 45.38
N SER A 889 -33.70 -4.50 44.21
CA SER A 889 -33.80 -5.95 43.95
C SER A 889 -32.44 -6.54 43.59
N GLU A 890 -32.28 -7.85 43.80
CA GLU A 890 -31.03 -8.57 43.50
C GLU A 890 -30.65 -8.47 42.01
N ASP A 891 -31.59 -8.70 41.09
CA ASP A 891 -31.36 -8.56 39.65
C ASP A 891 -30.88 -7.15 39.27
N SER A 892 -31.49 -6.11 39.85
CA SER A 892 -31.14 -4.72 39.58
C SER A 892 -29.77 -4.33 40.15
N LEU A 893 -29.37 -4.94 41.27
CA LEU A 893 -28.03 -4.77 41.84
C LEU A 893 -26.97 -5.52 41.05
N ILE A 894 -27.26 -6.72 40.55
CA ILE A 894 -26.37 -7.48 39.67
C ILE A 894 -26.19 -6.76 38.33
N GLU A 895 -27.26 -6.25 37.72
CA GLU A 895 -27.21 -5.44 36.50
C GLU A 895 -26.36 -4.17 36.72
N LEU A 896 -26.60 -3.44 37.82
CA LEU A 896 -25.83 -2.24 38.17
C LEU A 896 -24.35 -2.53 38.40
N LEU A 897 -24.00 -3.62 39.11
CA LEU A 897 -22.61 -4.04 39.31
C LEU A 897 -21.94 -4.42 37.99
N ASN A 898 -22.64 -5.13 37.09
CA ASN A 898 -22.13 -5.48 35.76
C ASN A 898 -21.87 -4.22 34.91
N CYS A 899 -22.75 -3.21 34.96
CA CYS A 899 -22.52 -1.92 34.30
C CYS A 899 -21.29 -1.21 34.88
N LEU A 900 -21.18 -1.09 36.20
CA LEU A 900 -20.04 -0.46 36.88
C LEU A 900 -18.70 -1.17 36.61
N GLU A 901 -18.70 -2.49 36.37
CA GLU A 901 -17.52 -3.26 35.97
C GLU A 901 -17.19 -3.07 34.47
N CYS A 902 -18.20 -2.92 33.60
CA CYS A 902 -18.00 -2.54 32.19
C CYS A 902 -17.45 -1.11 32.04
N ASP A 903 -17.90 -0.19 32.89
CA ASP A 903 -17.48 1.22 32.93
C ASP A 903 -16.17 1.44 33.74
N PHE A 904 -15.49 0.35 34.14
CA PHE A 904 -14.24 0.37 34.91
C PHE A 904 -14.28 1.24 36.18
N SER A 905 -15.45 1.40 36.79
CA SER A 905 -15.63 2.10 38.06
C SER A 905 -15.47 1.19 39.27
N ILE A 906 -15.70 -0.11 39.07
CA ILE A 906 -15.34 -1.20 39.99
C ILE A 906 -14.61 -2.31 39.22
N TYR A 907 -13.98 -3.25 39.93
CA TYR A 907 -13.48 -4.50 39.38
C TYR A 907 -13.74 -5.67 40.32
N ARG A 908 -13.97 -6.86 39.76
CA ARG A 908 -14.19 -8.09 40.50
C ARG A 908 -12.90 -8.89 40.65
N LYS A 909 -12.55 -9.24 41.89
CA LYS A 909 -11.43 -10.13 42.23
C LYS A 909 -11.98 -11.40 42.90
N GLY A 910 -12.26 -12.42 42.10
CA GLY A 910 -12.91 -13.64 42.56
C GLY A 910 -14.40 -13.40 42.84
N ASN A 911 -14.81 -13.42 44.11
CA ASN A 911 -16.19 -13.14 44.54
C ASN A 911 -16.35 -11.80 45.28
N MET A 912 -15.34 -10.93 45.23
CA MET A 912 -15.34 -9.61 45.86
C MET A 912 -15.27 -8.52 44.80
N TYR A 913 -16.16 -7.53 44.89
CA TYR A 913 -16.13 -6.30 44.12
C TYR A 913 -15.30 -5.25 44.87
N ARG A 914 -14.52 -4.45 44.14
CA ARG A 914 -13.68 -3.38 44.67
C ARG A 914 -13.85 -2.13 43.81
N ALA A 915 -13.86 -0.95 44.43
CA ALA A 915 -13.71 0.29 43.67
C ALA A 915 -12.32 0.38 43.04
N MET A 916 -12.22 1.10 41.91
CA MET A 916 -10.97 1.46 41.23
C MET A 916 -10.32 2.72 41.82
#